data_AF-A0A3N4GQ67-F1
#
_entry.id   AF-A0A3N4GQ67-F1
#
_cell.length_a   1.000
_cell.length_b   1.000
_cell.length_c   1.000
_cell.angle_alpha   90.00
_cell.angle_beta   90.00
_cell.angle_gamma   90.00
#
_symmetry.space_group_name_H-M   'P 1'
#
loop_
_entity.id
_entity.type
_entity.pdbx_description
1 polymer ?
#
loop_
_entity_poly.entity_id
_entity_poly.type
_entity_poly.pdbx_seq_one_letter_code
_entity_poly.pdbx_strand_id
1 'polypeptide(L)'
;MPKFNLLDPLNQIDPASLSYQEWVDVGMALKAEGYTAHDWEEWSASDSRHKSGECYFKWDTFQDTGITGATITQMAKDNGWQSKRSNIQGGALSWDSVISDELRIVDDAWIEDREVHEPVNWKPHEEVIRYINTLFDSNDYVGYVTSTYETGDGKHLPSKGIYSKTAGQIIEDIKKYGDDLGAALGDTDPEAGAWVRFNPLDGEGVKNDNVTDYRYALVESDNTEIARQNSLLRELELPIAMLVHSGGRSLHAIVRIDANSLPQYKERVNHLYTVCQRNGLEVDTQNKNPSRLSRLPGIMRNGKKQFIVDSNIGKSSYEEWSEWIEEVNDDLPDPSPLSDVWDSMPEKAPELIEGVLRQGHKLLFAGPSKAGKSFALIELAIAIAEGTRWLGWPCTQGRVLYVNLELDDASGYHRFKDVYTALGLQPYNIQNIDIWNLRGKTAPLDKLAPKLIRRAEKKGYIAVIIDPIYKVLTGDENSAEDMAAFTNQFDKIATSLKTAVIYAHHHSKGAQGGKHSMDRASGSGVFARDPDAILDLIELDVNEGIRNQQADRAVCDEIVRWFKHYNPGYFDTWVSRDDQLSVVAMDNHAKQGLKEYQQQLVVATIEAGQRAKKKSAWRVEGTLREFEKFAPVDMWFEYPTHNIDESGILKQVQPESEKAPWQKKGPKANKDNKEERKQLRLEALEETFDDLVEDGKVDVKIAAETMGKSDRTIRSYVKEHENFEIVDGFIVER
;
A
#
# COMPACT_ATOMS: atom_id res chain seq x y z
N MET A 1 3.00 -7.00 14.72
CA MET A 1 4.36 -6.69 14.21
C MET A 1 5.28 -6.48 15.41
N PRO A 2 6.60 -6.72 15.32
CA PRO A 2 7.52 -6.18 16.32
C PRO A 2 7.42 -4.65 16.29
N LYS A 3 7.27 -4.02 17.46
CA LYS A 3 7.24 -2.56 17.62
C LYS A 3 8.53 -1.98 17.02
N PHE A 4 8.43 -0.90 16.24
CA PHE A 4 9.61 -0.23 15.69
C PHE A 4 10.49 0.27 16.85
N ASN A 5 11.77 -0.09 16.86
CA ASN A 5 12.65 0.24 17.98
C ASN A 5 13.19 1.66 17.86
N LEU A 6 12.75 2.57 18.72
CA LEU A 6 13.17 3.97 18.77
C LEU A 6 14.57 4.18 19.38
N LEU A 7 15.16 3.18 20.03
CA LEU A 7 16.53 3.29 20.56
C LEU A 7 17.58 3.38 19.45
N ASP A 8 17.32 2.75 18.29
CA ASP A 8 18.22 2.79 17.13
C ASP A 8 18.37 4.21 16.54
N PRO A 9 17.29 4.96 16.22
CA PRO A 9 17.39 6.36 15.82
C PRO A 9 17.86 7.28 16.95
N LEU A 10 17.45 7.03 18.19
CA LEU A 10 17.85 7.86 19.35
C LEU A 10 19.38 7.92 19.53
N ASN A 11 20.08 6.81 19.31
CA ASN A 11 21.55 6.74 19.38
C ASN A 11 22.30 7.56 18.32
N GLN A 12 21.62 8.09 17.30
CA GLN A 12 22.23 9.01 16.32
C GLN A 12 22.02 10.49 16.68
N ILE A 13 21.26 10.77 17.72
CA ILE A 13 21.06 12.14 18.22
C ILE A 13 22.04 12.33 19.37
N ASP A 14 22.95 13.29 19.24
CA ASP A 14 23.84 13.69 20.34
C ASP A 14 23.07 14.62 21.30
N PRO A 15 22.79 14.23 22.55
CA PRO A 15 22.07 15.09 23.49
C PRO A 15 22.81 16.40 23.79
N ALA A 16 24.15 16.46 23.63
CA ALA A 16 24.91 17.70 23.78
C ALA A 16 24.59 18.74 22.69
N SER A 17 24.11 18.29 21.53
CA SER A 17 23.72 19.15 20.40
C SER A 17 22.33 19.78 20.56
N LEU A 18 21.51 19.27 21.48
CA LEU A 18 20.12 19.70 21.66
C LEU A 18 19.98 20.88 22.62
N SER A 19 18.92 21.66 22.39
CA SER A 19 18.36 22.60 23.36
C SER A 19 17.63 21.85 24.49
N TYR A 20 17.39 22.55 25.60
CA TYR A 20 16.67 21.95 26.73
C TYR A 20 15.25 21.51 26.38
N GLN A 21 14.57 22.23 25.49
CA GLN A 21 13.22 21.87 25.07
C GLN A 21 13.22 20.63 24.19
N GLU A 22 14.12 20.55 23.21
CA GLU A 22 14.26 19.36 22.35
C GLU A 22 14.65 18.11 23.15
N TRP A 23 15.50 18.26 24.17
CA TRP A 23 15.84 17.20 25.10
C TRP A 23 14.63 16.70 25.89
N VAL A 24 13.75 17.62 26.34
CA VAL A 24 12.48 17.28 27.00
C VAL A 24 11.51 16.62 26.02
N ASP A 25 11.45 17.06 24.77
CA ASP A 25 10.58 16.50 23.73
C ASP A 25 10.96 15.05 23.39
N VAL A 26 12.26 14.70 23.42
CA VAL A 26 12.74 13.31 23.33
C VAL A 26 12.20 12.47 24.49
N GLY A 27 12.24 12.99 25.72
CA GLY A 27 11.68 12.31 26.90
C GLY A 27 10.16 12.08 26.78
N MET A 28 9.41 13.09 26.32
CA MET A 28 7.97 12.97 26.08
C MET A 28 7.65 11.94 24.98
N ALA A 29 8.41 11.95 23.87
CA ALA A 29 8.26 11.00 22.77
C ALA A 29 8.53 9.54 23.19
N LEU A 30 9.57 9.30 24.01
CA LEU A 30 9.86 7.97 24.57
C LEU A 30 8.71 7.48 25.47
N LYS A 31 8.16 8.36 26.31
CA LYS A 31 7.03 8.02 27.20
C LYS A 31 5.77 7.67 26.41
N ALA A 32 5.44 8.44 25.38
CA ALA A 32 4.29 8.20 24.51
C ALA A 32 4.37 6.84 23.79
N GLU A 33 5.58 6.40 23.45
CA GLU A 33 5.83 5.14 22.73
C GLU A 33 6.03 3.94 23.66
N GLY A 34 5.91 4.15 24.97
CA GLY A 34 5.95 3.11 26.00
C GLY A 34 7.36 2.64 26.38
N TYR A 35 8.38 3.49 26.18
CA TYR A 35 9.72 3.29 26.73
C TYR A 35 9.77 3.71 28.21
N THR A 36 10.92 3.53 28.86
CA THR A 36 11.10 3.82 30.28
C THR A 36 11.95 5.07 30.52
N ALA A 37 11.81 5.68 31.70
CA ALA A 37 12.68 6.78 32.13
C ALA A 37 14.17 6.39 32.15
N HIS A 38 14.47 5.10 32.28
CA HIS A 38 15.82 4.57 32.23
C HIS A 38 16.46 4.72 30.84
N ASP A 39 15.69 4.44 29.78
CA ASP A 39 16.18 4.57 28.39
C ASP A 39 16.55 6.03 28.08
N TRP A 40 15.77 6.99 28.58
CA TRP A 40 16.05 8.41 28.44
C TRP A 40 17.25 8.87 29.28
N GLU A 41 17.40 8.34 30.50
CA GLU A 41 18.55 8.60 31.37
C GLU A 41 19.86 8.06 30.78
N GLU A 42 19.84 6.85 30.23
CA GLU A 42 21.03 6.21 29.63
C GLU A 42 21.53 6.99 28.41
N TRP A 43 20.63 7.42 27.54
CA TRP A 43 20.98 8.29 26.41
C TRP A 43 21.48 9.66 26.87
N SER A 44 20.79 10.30 27.83
CA SER A 44 21.16 11.62 28.36
C SER A 44 22.51 11.63 29.07
N ALA A 45 22.96 10.49 29.62
CA ALA A 45 24.24 10.37 30.30
C ALA A 45 25.47 10.64 29.40
N SER A 46 25.29 10.64 28.08
CA SER A 46 26.34 11.02 27.12
C SER A 46 26.59 12.54 27.05
N ASP A 47 25.68 13.38 27.56
CA ASP A 47 25.87 14.83 27.66
C ASP A 47 26.55 15.20 28.99
N SER A 48 27.67 15.94 28.90
CA SER A 48 28.38 16.49 30.07
C SER A 48 27.56 17.43 30.96
N ARG A 49 26.44 17.98 30.45
CA ARG A 49 25.51 18.85 31.19
C ARG A 49 24.49 18.06 32.01
N HIS A 50 24.36 16.75 31.77
CA HIS A 50 23.38 15.88 32.40
C HIS A 50 23.61 15.75 33.91
N LYS A 51 22.52 15.76 34.69
CA LYS A 51 22.53 15.49 36.13
C LYS A 51 21.83 14.17 36.39
N SER A 52 22.57 13.22 36.98
CA SER A 52 22.02 11.89 37.25
C SER A 52 20.75 11.99 38.11
N GLY A 53 19.67 11.34 37.66
CA GLY A 53 18.37 11.38 38.31
C GLY A 53 17.39 12.42 37.76
N GLU A 54 17.84 13.40 36.96
CA GLU A 54 16.98 14.47 36.43
C GLU A 54 15.89 13.94 35.49
N CYS A 55 16.17 12.90 34.70
CA CYS A 55 15.18 12.30 33.80
C CYS A 55 14.01 11.68 34.56
N TYR A 56 14.27 10.99 35.68
CA TYR A 56 13.24 10.33 36.47
C TYR A 56 12.27 11.32 37.11
N PHE A 57 12.77 12.42 37.68
CA PHE A 57 11.91 13.46 38.28
C PHE A 57 11.02 14.14 37.24
N LYS A 58 11.51 14.33 36.01
CA LYS A 58 10.74 14.93 34.91
C LYS A 58 9.79 13.93 34.25
N TRP A 59 10.15 12.65 34.24
CA TRP A 59 9.35 11.63 33.60
C TRP A 59 7.90 11.62 34.11
N ASP A 60 7.74 11.78 35.42
CA ASP A 60 6.42 11.77 36.07
C ASP A 60 5.63 13.07 35.86
N THR A 61 6.28 14.17 35.43
CA THR A 61 5.61 15.45 35.16
C THR A 61 5.09 15.56 33.72
N PHE A 62 5.47 14.65 32.82
CA PHE A 62 5.01 14.64 31.44
C PHE A 62 3.53 14.28 31.32
N GLN A 63 2.76 15.19 30.73
CA GLN A 63 1.37 15.01 30.29
C GLN A 63 1.32 14.73 28.78
N ASP A 64 0.19 14.23 28.29
CA ASP A 64 0.01 13.91 26.87
C ASP A 64 -0.14 15.18 26.03
N THR A 65 0.95 15.60 25.38
CA THR A 65 1.06 16.85 24.61
C THR A 65 1.00 16.63 23.09
N GLY A 66 0.76 15.39 22.63
CA GLY A 66 0.73 15.05 21.21
C GLY A 66 2.13 14.84 20.57
N ILE A 67 3.20 14.88 21.36
CA ILE A 67 4.56 14.53 20.93
C ILE A 67 4.71 13.01 20.89
N THR A 68 5.09 12.44 19.74
CA THR A 68 5.18 10.98 19.52
C THR A 68 6.58 10.56 19.08
N GLY A 69 6.81 9.25 18.89
CA GLY A 69 8.09 8.73 18.39
C GLY A 69 8.50 9.26 17.01
N ALA A 70 7.58 9.90 16.28
CA ALA A 70 7.88 10.61 15.04
C ALA A 70 8.90 11.74 15.26
N THR A 71 8.87 12.42 16.42
CA THR A 71 9.81 13.50 16.76
C THR A 71 11.23 13.00 16.86
N ILE A 72 11.47 11.88 17.55
CA ILE A 72 12.80 11.23 17.64
C ILE A 72 13.26 10.78 16.25
N THR A 73 12.34 10.23 15.46
CA THR A 73 12.64 9.78 14.09
C THR A 73 13.03 10.95 13.18
N GLN A 74 12.37 12.10 13.31
CA GLN A 74 12.67 13.32 12.56
C GLN A 74 14.00 13.92 13.00
N MET A 75 14.22 14.10 14.31
CA MET A 75 15.50 14.59 14.85
C MET A 75 16.68 13.70 14.45
N ALA A 76 16.48 12.38 14.42
CA ALA A 76 17.50 11.45 13.95
C ALA A 76 17.76 11.61 12.44
N LYS A 77 16.71 11.77 11.61
CA LYS A 77 16.86 12.03 10.16
C LYS A 77 17.62 13.33 9.88
N ASP A 78 17.32 14.39 10.63
CA ASP A 78 18.01 15.68 10.53
C ASP A 78 19.50 15.55 10.91
N ASN A 79 19.84 14.58 11.76
CA ASN A 79 21.22 14.19 12.10
C ASN A 79 21.80 13.07 11.21
N GLY A 80 21.16 12.79 10.06
CA GLY A 80 21.67 11.85 9.06
C GLY A 80 21.30 10.39 9.24
N TRP A 81 20.39 10.05 10.18
CA TRP A 81 19.88 8.69 10.33
C TRP A 81 18.94 8.31 9.18
N GLN A 82 19.25 7.19 8.52
CA GLN A 82 18.41 6.62 7.48
C GLN A 82 17.72 5.35 8.00
N SER A 83 16.39 5.31 7.92
CA SER A 83 15.62 4.12 8.26
C SER A 83 16.01 2.95 7.36
N LYS A 84 16.22 1.75 7.91
CA LYS A 84 16.42 0.50 7.15
C LYS A 84 15.24 0.12 6.24
N ARG A 85 14.12 0.87 6.29
CA ARG A 85 12.95 0.73 5.41
C ARG A 85 12.86 1.79 4.29
N SER A 86 13.85 2.68 4.16
CA SER A 86 13.83 3.83 3.22
C SER A 86 14.07 3.51 1.74
N ASN A 87 13.75 2.29 1.28
CA ASN A 87 13.63 2.00 -0.16
C ASN A 87 12.25 2.35 -0.74
N ILE A 88 11.44 3.13 -0.02
CA ILE A 88 10.16 3.64 -0.52
C ILE A 88 10.12 5.12 -0.16
N GLN A 89 10.18 5.97 -1.19
CA GLN A 89 10.08 7.43 -1.11
C GLN A 89 8.78 7.83 -0.39
N GLY A 90 8.89 8.79 0.54
CA GLY A 90 7.76 9.36 1.25
C GLY A 90 8.15 10.76 1.73
N GLY A 91 7.94 11.74 0.86
CA GLY A 91 8.09 13.16 1.09
C GLY A 91 7.13 13.90 0.16
N ALA A 92 6.47 14.94 0.67
CA ALA A 92 5.44 15.70 -0.04
C ALA A 92 5.86 16.03 -1.48
N LEU A 93 4.97 15.73 -2.42
CA LEU A 93 5.14 15.95 -3.86
C LEU A 93 5.54 17.41 -4.13
N SER A 94 6.83 17.63 -4.40
CA SER A 94 7.30 18.80 -5.13
C SER A 94 6.80 18.69 -6.57
N TRP A 95 6.53 19.82 -7.22
CA TRP A 95 6.15 19.89 -8.64
C TRP A 95 7.16 19.18 -9.57
N ASP A 96 8.37 18.89 -9.08
CA ASP A 96 9.46 18.24 -9.80
C ASP A 96 9.69 16.77 -9.38
N SER A 97 8.70 16.11 -8.78
CA SER A 97 8.84 14.69 -8.39
C SER A 97 8.53 13.76 -9.56
N VAL A 98 9.54 13.01 -10.00
CA VAL A 98 9.45 12.01 -11.07
C VAL A 98 8.59 10.83 -10.59
N ILE A 99 7.37 10.75 -11.09
CA ILE A 99 6.43 9.64 -10.87
C ILE A 99 6.55 8.69 -12.07
N SER A 100 7.61 7.88 -12.14
CA SER A 100 7.58 6.70 -13.01
C SER A 100 8.41 5.56 -12.43
N ASP A 101 7.75 4.43 -12.21
CA ASP A 101 8.37 3.18 -11.77
C ASP A 101 9.08 2.44 -12.93
N GLU A 102 9.03 3.00 -14.14
CA GLU A 102 9.36 2.33 -15.39
C GLU A 102 10.57 2.97 -16.10
N LEU A 103 11.71 3.11 -15.43
CA LEU A 103 12.98 3.61 -16.02
C LEU A 103 13.65 2.64 -17.02
N ARG A 104 12.89 1.85 -17.79
CA ARG A 104 13.43 0.82 -18.70
C ARG A 104 13.28 1.24 -20.16
N ILE A 105 14.39 1.68 -20.74
CA ILE A 105 14.50 2.21 -22.09
C ILE A 105 14.99 1.13 -23.06
N VAL A 106 15.82 0.20 -22.56
CA VAL A 106 16.48 -0.79 -23.40
C VAL A 106 15.80 -2.16 -23.30
N ASP A 107 15.36 -2.68 -24.46
CA ASP A 107 14.92 -4.07 -24.58
C ASP A 107 16.13 -4.99 -24.76
N ASP A 108 16.57 -5.56 -23.64
CA ASP A 108 17.72 -6.47 -23.50
C ASP A 108 17.73 -7.66 -24.49
N ALA A 109 16.61 -7.94 -25.17
CA ALA A 109 16.48 -9.00 -26.17
C ALA A 109 16.92 -8.60 -27.60
N TRP A 110 17.09 -7.31 -27.91
CA TRP A 110 17.31 -6.82 -29.28
C TRP A 110 18.53 -5.91 -29.50
N ILE A 111 19.41 -5.75 -28.50
CA ILE A 111 20.64 -4.96 -28.63
C ILE A 111 21.65 -5.68 -29.53
N GLU A 112 22.14 -5.01 -30.57
CA GLU A 112 23.27 -5.48 -31.38
C GLU A 112 24.61 -5.09 -30.75
N ASP A 113 25.46 -6.07 -30.46
CA ASP A 113 26.78 -5.85 -29.86
C ASP A 113 27.69 -5.02 -30.77
N ARG A 114 28.21 -3.89 -30.23
CA ARG A 114 29.11 -2.97 -30.92
C ARG A 114 30.55 -3.17 -30.50
N GLU A 115 31.34 -3.81 -31.36
CA GLU A 115 32.77 -4.05 -31.11
C GLU A 115 33.56 -2.76 -30.87
N VAL A 116 34.55 -2.85 -29.96
CA VAL A 116 35.54 -1.79 -29.69
C VAL A 116 36.86 -2.22 -30.31
N HIS A 117 37.39 -1.40 -31.22
CA HIS A 117 38.65 -1.68 -31.89
C HIS A 117 39.81 -0.89 -31.28
N GLU A 118 40.97 -1.53 -31.18
CA GLU A 118 42.19 -0.85 -30.77
C GLU A 118 42.65 0.18 -31.81
N PRO A 119 43.23 1.32 -31.39
CA PRO A 119 43.72 2.34 -32.32
C PRO A 119 44.90 1.81 -33.15
N VAL A 120 44.74 1.92 -34.48
CA VAL A 120 45.76 1.54 -35.47
C VAL A 120 46.99 2.46 -35.37
N ASN A 121 46.77 3.76 -35.18
CA ASN A 121 47.82 4.75 -34.98
C ASN A 121 47.80 5.19 -33.51
N TRP A 122 48.58 4.53 -32.67
CA TRP A 122 48.61 4.79 -31.23
C TRP A 122 49.72 5.76 -30.87
N LYS A 123 49.34 6.94 -30.38
CA LYS A 123 50.25 7.99 -29.92
C LYS A 123 50.01 8.26 -28.43
N PRO A 124 50.79 7.64 -27.54
CA PRO A 124 50.61 7.71 -26.09
C PRO A 124 50.41 9.14 -25.54
N HIS A 125 51.24 10.08 -25.99
CA HIS A 125 51.19 11.45 -25.50
C HIS A 125 49.94 12.22 -25.95
N GLU A 126 49.45 11.99 -27.18
CA GLU A 126 48.22 12.63 -27.67
C GLU A 126 46.98 12.11 -26.92
N GLU A 127 46.94 10.82 -26.57
CA GLU A 127 45.87 10.21 -25.75
C GLU A 127 45.76 10.87 -24.37
N VAL A 128 46.89 11.02 -23.67
CA VAL A 128 46.92 11.65 -22.34
C VAL A 128 46.52 13.12 -22.43
N ILE A 129 47.05 13.87 -23.41
CA ILE A 129 46.71 15.27 -23.61
C ILE A 129 45.22 15.43 -23.93
N ARG A 130 44.65 14.57 -24.78
CA ARG A 130 43.22 14.59 -25.11
C ARG A 130 42.37 14.31 -23.88
N TYR A 131 42.75 13.32 -23.06
CA TYR A 131 42.06 13.00 -21.81
C TYR A 131 42.04 14.20 -20.86
N ILE A 132 43.21 14.80 -20.60
CA ILE A 132 43.33 15.93 -19.67
C ILE A 132 42.54 17.14 -20.18
N ASN A 133 42.70 17.52 -21.45
CA ASN A 133 41.99 18.67 -22.03
C ASN A 133 40.47 18.50 -22.08
N THR A 134 39.96 17.27 -22.08
CA THR A 134 38.51 17.03 -22.14
C THR A 134 37.86 17.15 -20.76
N LEU A 135 38.58 16.75 -19.70
CA LEU A 135 38.02 16.66 -18.35
C LEU A 135 38.39 17.86 -17.46
N PHE A 136 39.55 18.48 -17.67
CA PHE A 136 40.13 19.46 -16.76
C PHE A 136 40.42 20.80 -17.44
N ASP A 137 40.28 21.87 -16.65
CA ASP A 137 40.80 23.19 -17.00
C ASP A 137 42.30 23.29 -16.69
N SER A 138 43.01 24.21 -17.34
CA SER A 138 44.48 24.31 -17.23
C SER A 138 45.01 24.51 -15.79
N ASN A 139 44.19 25.08 -14.91
CA ASN A 139 44.54 25.38 -13.52
C ASN A 139 44.11 24.29 -12.54
N ASP A 140 43.35 23.29 -12.98
CA ASP A 140 42.86 22.23 -12.12
C ASP A 140 44.00 21.31 -11.68
N TYR A 141 44.05 20.95 -10.40
CA TYR A 141 44.98 19.93 -9.92
C TYR A 141 44.48 18.55 -10.28
N VAL A 142 45.33 17.77 -10.95
CA VAL A 142 44.98 16.43 -11.44
C VAL A 142 45.70 15.37 -10.61
N GLY A 143 44.92 14.47 -10.02
CA GLY A 143 45.45 13.32 -9.31
C GLY A 143 45.74 12.15 -10.24
N TYR A 144 46.98 11.68 -10.35
CA TYR A 144 47.33 10.49 -11.14
C TYR A 144 48.30 9.55 -10.41
N VAL A 145 48.26 8.27 -10.75
CA VAL A 145 49.04 7.21 -10.10
C VAL A 145 49.76 6.40 -11.17
N THR A 146 51.09 6.40 -11.12
CA THR A 146 51.98 5.61 -11.99
C THR A 146 52.70 4.48 -11.25
N SER A 147 52.73 4.53 -9.90
CA SER A 147 53.39 3.54 -9.06
C SER A 147 52.42 2.69 -8.24
N THR A 148 52.81 1.43 -8.01
CA THR A 148 52.05 0.43 -7.25
C THR A 148 52.82 -0.04 -6.00
N TYR A 149 52.10 -0.69 -5.08
CA TYR A 149 52.70 -1.47 -4.00
C TYR A 149 52.10 -2.88 -3.99
N GLU A 150 52.91 -3.87 -3.64
CA GLU A 150 52.49 -5.26 -3.57
C GLU A 150 51.86 -5.57 -2.21
N THR A 151 50.69 -6.20 -2.23
CA THR A 151 50.04 -6.71 -1.03
C THR A 151 50.52 -8.12 -0.73
N GLY A 152 50.39 -8.58 0.52
CA GLY A 152 50.85 -9.91 0.96
C GLY A 152 50.26 -11.11 0.17
N ASP A 153 49.21 -10.87 -0.63
CA ASP A 153 48.56 -11.84 -1.51
C ASP A 153 49.05 -11.78 -2.98
N GLY A 154 50.13 -11.03 -3.26
CA GLY A 154 50.70 -10.89 -4.62
C GLY A 154 49.89 -9.99 -5.58
N LYS A 155 48.98 -9.15 -5.06
CA LYS A 155 48.23 -8.16 -5.86
C LYS A 155 48.90 -6.79 -5.80
N HIS A 156 49.11 -6.16 -6.95
CA HIS A 156 49.58 -4.77 -7.07
C HIS A 156 48.41 -3.77 -6.89
N LEU A 157 48.49 -2.91 -5.87
CA LEU A 157 47.54 -1.82 -5.62
C LEU A 157 48.16 -0.46 -5.94
N PRO A 158 47.36 0.52 -6.42
CA PRO A 158 47.85 1.87 -6.71
C PRO A 158 48.28 2.60 -5.44
N SER A 159 49.41 3.30 -5.50
CA SER A 159 49.89 4.16 -4.41
C SER A 159 49.04 5.43 -4.24
N LYS A 160 49.41 6.33 -3.31
CA LYS A 160 48.71 7.61 -3.12
C LYS A 160 48.68 8.46 -4.41
N GLY A 161 49.70 8.29 -5.27
CA GLY A 161 49.86 9.05 -6.51
C GLY A 161 50.34 10.49 -6.31
N ILE A 162 50.44 11.20 -7.43
CA ILE A 162 50.76 12.62 -7.52
C ILE A 162 49.44 13.39 -7.63
N TYR A 163 49.33 14.50 -6.91
CA TYR A 163 48.11 15.35 -6.88
C TYR A 163 48.43 16.84 -6.81
N SER A 164 49.71 17.22 -6.85
CA SER A 164 50.18 18.61 -6.69
C SER A 164 50.46 19.34 -8.01
N LYS A 165 50.27 18.69 -9.17
CA LYS A 165 50.47 19.30 -10.49
C LYS A 165 49.14 19.70 -11.11
N THR A 166 49.12 20.85 -11.78
CA THR A 166 47.94 21.26 -12.57
C THR A 166 47.90 20.57 -13.93
N ALA A 167 46.72 20.49 -14.53
CA ALA A 167 46.51 19.98 -15.88
C ALA A 167 47.45 20.65 -16.90
N GLY A 168 47.59 21.98 -16.81
CA GLY A 168 48.50 22.75 -17.68
C GLY A 168 49.97 22.34 -17.52
N GLN A 169 50.44 22.17 -16.28
CA GLN A 169 51.81 21.72 -16.01
C GLN A 169 52.05 20.30 -16.54
N ILE A 170 51.07 19.40 -16.38
CA ILE A 170 51.17 18.03 -16.88
C ILE A 170 51.25 18.03 -18.42
N ILE A 171 50.44 18.83 -19.09
CA ILE A 171 50.46 18.95 -20.56
C ILE A 171 51.79 19.55 -21.03
N GLU A 172 52.33 20.55 -20.34
CA GLU A 172 53.65 21.12 -20.66
C GLU A 172 54.78 20.08 -20.51
N ASP A 173 54.76 19.31 -19.42
CA ASP A 173 55.72 18.22 -19.21
C ASP A 173 55.63 17.18 -20.33
N ILE A 174 54.42 16.75 -20.69
CA ILE A 174 54.23 15.77 -21.78
C ILE A 174 54.70 16.35 -23.13
N LYS A 175 54.39 17.62 -23.44
CA LYS A 175 54.86 18.26 -24.69
C LYS A 175 56.38 18.41 -24.74
N LYS A 176 57.03 18.58 -23.59
CA LYS A 176 58.48 18.72 -23.48
C LYS A 176 59.21 17.41 -23.74
N TYR A 177 58.68 16.29 -23.23
CA TYR A 177 59.33 14.97 -23.34
C TYR A 177 58.75 14.09 -24.47
N GLY A 178 57.63 14.49 -25.07
CA GLY A 178 57.04 13.83 -26.24
C GLY A 178 56.62 12.40 -25.94
N ASP A 179 57.19 11.43 -26.67
CA ASP A 179 56.88 10.01 -26.52
C ASP A 179 57.43 9.38 -25.22
N ASP A 180 58.30 10.08 -24.49
CA ASP A 180 58.79 9.64 -23.18
C ASP A 180 57.83 10.09 -22.06
N LEU A 181 56.71 9.36 -21.93
CA LEU A 181 55.74 9.58 -20.86
C LEU A 181 56.31 9.31 -19.46
N GLY A 182 57.34 8.45 -19.34
CA GLY A 182 58.01 8.16 -18.07
C GLY A 182 58.71 9.40 -17.52
N ALA A 183 59.38 10.17 -18.38
CA ALA A 183 59.98 11.45 -17.99
C ALA A 183 58.96 12.52 -17.57
N ALA A 184 57.72 12.47 -18.08
CA ALA A 184 56.66 13.45 -17.78
C ALA A 184 55.81 13.09 -16.54
N LEU A 185 55.40 11.83 -16.42
CA LEU A 185 54.43 11.33 -15.43
C LEU A 185 55.06 10.38 -14.40
N GLY A 186 56.33 10.01 -14.58
CA GLY A 186 57.00 8.95 -13.82
C GLY A 186 56.81 7.58 -14.46
N ASP A 187 57.76 6.69 -14.19
CA ASP A 187 57.76 5.33 -14.70
C ASP A 187 56.52 4.56 -14.23
N THR A 188 55.93 3.79 -15.15
CA THR A 188 54.75 2.98 -14.88
C THR A 188 55.13 1.52 -14.69
N ASP A 189 54.45 0.84 -13.78
CA ASP A 189 54.51 -0.61 -13.66
C ASP A 189 53.87 -1.27 -14.90
N PRO A 190 54.63 -1.99 -15.74
CA PRO A 190 54.10 -2.57 -16.99
C PRO A 190 52.95 -3.56 -16.78
N GLU A 191 52.83 -4.18 -15.60
CA GLU A 191 51.74 -5.13 -15.30
C GLU A 191 50.47 -4.42 -14.79
N ALA A 192 50.64 -3.29 -14.10
CA ALA A 192 49.54 -2.58 -13.46
C ALA A 192 48.96 -1.42 -14.29
N GLY A 193 49.78 -0.81 -15.15
CA GLY A 193 49.43 0.40 -15.91
C GLY A 193 49.34 1.64 -15.03
N ALA A 194 48.59 2.65 -15.48
CA ALA A 194 48.39 3.89 -14.75
C ALA A 194 46.91 4.20 -14.47
N TRP A 195 46.70 5.09 -13.52
CA TRP A 195 45.38 5.60 -13.13
C TRP A 195 45.37 7.11 -13.01
N VAL A 196 44.18 7.67 -13.14
CA VAL A 196 43.92 9.10 -13.03
C VAL A 196 42.56 9.31 -12.38
N ARG A 197 42.46 10.29 -11.50
CA ARG A 197 41.19 10.77 -10.95
C ARG A 197 40.53 11.64 -12.00
N PHE A 198 39.22 11.53 -12.14
CA PHE A 198 38.46 12.25 -13.18
C PHE A 198 37.92 13.60 -12.72
N ASN A 199 37.81 13.83 -11.41
CA ASN A 199 37.44 15.12 -10.84
C ASN A 199 38.68 15.90 -10.35
N PRO A 200 38.67 17.24 -10.45
CA PRO A 200 39.76 18.08 -10.01
C PRO A 200 39.94 18.05 -8.49
N LEU A 201 41.18 18.26 -8.04
CA LEU A 201 41.57 18.25 -6.64
C LEU A 201 41.99 19.63 -6.13
N ASP A 202 42.20 19.74 -4.82
CA ASP A 202 42.72 20.93 -4.13
C ASP A 202 44.26 21.03 -4.10
N GLY A 203 44.96 19.95 -4.46
CA GLY A 203 46.42 19.87 -4.40
C GLY A 203 46.99 19.49 -3.02
N GLU A 204 46.16 19.35 -1.99
CA GLU A 204 46.56 19.02 -0.61
C GLU A 204 46.36 17.53 -0.29
N GLY A 205 45.47 16.85 -1.00
CA GLY A 205 45.23 15.44 -0.79
C GLY A 205 44.55 14.71 -1.95
N VAL A 206 44.02 13.53 -1.63
CA VAL A 206 43.46 12.58 -2.61
C VAL A 206 42.15 11.94 -2.15
N LYS A 207 41.60 12.39 -1.03
CA LYS A 207 40.33 11.91 -0.47
C LYS A 207 39.15 12.62 -1.15
N ASN A 208 37.93 12.18 -0.84
CA ASN A 208 36.71 12.85 -1.31
C ASN A 208 36.66 14.33 -0.89
N ASP A 209 37.16 14.66 0.31
CA ASP A 209 37.20 16.05 0.81
C ASP A 209 38.16 16.95 0.03
N ASN A 210 39.07 16.35 -0.75
CA ASN A 210 40.04 17.07 -1.58
C ASN A 210 39.53 17.33 -2.99
N VAL A 211 38.31 16.88 -3.34
CA VAL A 211 37.70 17.13 -4.64
C VAL A 211 37.13 18.54 -4.65
N THR A 212 37.58 19.37 -5.60
CA THR A 212 37.18 20.78 -5.70
C THR A 212 35.91 20.98 -6.51
N ASP A 213 35.63 20.08 -7.45
CA ASP A 213 34.48 20.19 -8.34
C ASP A 213 33.91 18.81 -8.69
N TYR A 214 32.59 18.65 -8.62
CA TYR A 214 31.88 17.37 -8.79
C TYR A 214 31.35 17.22 -10.21
N ARG A 215 32.26 17.33 -11.19
CA ARG A 215 31.92 17.38 -12.63
C ARG A 215 31.51 16.03 -13.19
N TYR A 216 32.17 14.95 -12.77
CA TYR A 216 31.99 13.64 -13.41
C TYR A 216 31.80 12.51 -12.40
N ALA A 217 31.21 11.42 -12.88
CA ALA A 217 31.16 10.13 -12.19
C ALA A 217 31.67 9.01 -13.12
N LEU A 218 32.20 7.95 -12.52
CA LEU A 218 32.65 6.78 -13.23
C LEU A 218 31.54 5.74 -13.31
N VAL A 219 31.24 5.28 -14.52
CA VAL A 219 30.39 4.12 -14.80
C VAL A 219 31.27 3.06 -15.46
N GLU A 220 31.40 1.89 -14.82
CA GLU A 220 32.12 0.74 -15.35
C GLU A 220 31.41 -0.56 -14.96
N SER A 221 31.60 -1.59 -15.78
CA SER A 221 31.14 -2.95 -15.51
C SER A 221 32.24 -3.93 -15.85
N ASP A 222 32.58 -4.83 -14.92
CA ASP A 222 33.53 -5.92 -15.15
C ASP A 222 32.84 -7.24 -15.52
N ASN A 223 31.51 -7.32 -15.33
CA ASN A 223 30.71 -8.53 -15.53
C ASN A 223 30.03 -8.61 -16.90
N THR A 224 30.04 -7.52 -17.67
CA THR A 224 29.41 -7.42 -18.98
C THR A 224 30.48 -7.52 -20.07
N GLU A 225 30.20 -8.09 -21.24
CA GLU A 225 31.17 -8.10 -22.35
C GLU A 225 31.40 -6.69 -22.92
N ILE A 226 32.61 -6.38 -23.39
CA ILE A 226 33.01 -5.03 -23.82
C ILE A 226 32.12 -4.49 -24.95
N ALA A 227 31.76 -5.34 -25.92
CA ALA A 227 30.90 -4.94 -27.04
C ALA A 227 29.48 -4.59 -26.56
N ARG A 228 28.94 -5.38 -25.63
CA ARG A 228 27.65 -5.11 -24.99
C ARG A 228 27.68 -3.85 -24.12
N GLN A 229 28.75 -3.65 -23.33
CA GLN A 229 28.95 -2.42 -22.55
C GLN A 229 28.90 -1.18 -23.46
N ASN A 230 29.63 -1.20 -24.58
CA ASN A 230 29.67 -0.09 -25.53
C ASN A 230 28.30 0.20 -26.17
N SER A 231 27.49 -0.84 -26.39
CA SER A 231 26.15 -0.70 -26.96
C SER A 231 25.20 -0.07 -25.94
N LEU A 232 25.15 -0.64 -24.72
CA LEU A 232 24.33 -0.14 -23.62
C LEU A 232 24.64 1.32 -23.26
N LEU A 233 25.94 1.67 -23.15
CA LEU A 233 26.36 3.04 -22.83
C LEU A 233 25.90 4.06 -23.87
N ARG A 234 25.73 3.65 -25.13
CA ARG A 234 25.31 4.53 -26.23
C ARG A 234 23.79 4.58 -26.38
N GLU A 235 23.11 3.46 -26.23
CA GLU A 235 21.64 3.40 -26.28
C GLU A 235 21.00 4.14 -25.09
N LEU A 236 21.65 4.13 -23.93
CA LEU A 236 21.23 4.92 -22.78
C LEU A 236 21.48 6.43 -22.93
N GLU A 237 22.06 6.86 -24.06
CA GLU A 237 22.46 8.24 -24.36
C GLU A 237 23.18 8.95 -23.19
N LEU A 238 23.92 8.19 -22.36
CA LEU A 238 24.59 8.74 -21.18
C LEU A 238 25.50 9.89 -21.59
N PRO A 239 25.53 11.03 -20.85
CA PRO A 239 26.34 12.19 -21.19
C PRO A 239 27.82 11.92 -20.88
N ILE A 240 28.48 11.09 -21.69
CA ILE A 240 29.84 10.61 -21.45
C ILE A 240 30.83 11.63 -22.03
N ALA A 241 31.60 12.26 -21.13
CA ALA A 241 32.71 13.12 -21.51
C ALA A 241 33.85 12.30 -22.14
N MET A 242 34.16 11.14 -21.56
CA MET A 242 35.26 10.29 -22.03
C MET A 242 34.98 8.81 -21.81
N LEU A 243 35.19 7.98 -22.83
CA LEU A 243 35.08 6.54 -22.77
C LEU A 243 36.45 5.90 -22.94
N VAL A 244 36.97 5.22 -21.92
CA VAL A 244 38.33 4.65 -21.90
C VAL A 244 38.29 3.13 -21.79
N HIS A 245 39.05 2.44 -22.64
CA HIS A 245 39.26 1.01 -22.53
C HIS A 245 40.33 0.72 -21.47
N SER A 246 40.00 -0.09 -20.44
CA SER A 246 40.88 -0.29 -19.27
C SER A 246 42.16 -1.10 -19.54
N GLY A 247 42.30 -1.64 -20.76
CA GLY A 247 43.26 -2.68 -21.11
C GLY A 247 42.87 -4.07 -20.56
N GLY A 248 41.67 -4.19 -19.95
CA GLY A 248 41.17 -5.39 -19.30
C GLY A 248 39.84 -5.86 -19.91
N ARG A 249 38.81 -5.96 -19.06
CA ARG A 249 37.45 -6.42 -19.41
C ARG A 249 36.38 -5.33 -19.27
N SER A 250 36.79 -4.09 -19.05
CA SER A 250 35.89 -2.98 -18.70
C SER A 250 36.15 -1.73 -19.51
N LEU A 251 35.05 -1.03 -19.81
CA LEU A 251 35.04 0.34 -20.29
C LEU A 251 34.78 1.27 -19.11
N HIS A 252 35.63 2.28 -18.98
CA HIS A 252 35.49 3.35 -18.01
C HIS A 252 34.77 4.50 -18.70
N ALA A 253 33.47 4.62 -18.47
CA ALA A 253 32.67 5.73 -18.95
C ALA A 253 32.67 6.86 -17.90
N ILE A 254 33.24 8.00 -18.26
CA ILE A 254 33.29 9.19 -17.42
C ILE A 254 32.11 10.07 -17.81
N VAL A 255 31.06 10.03 -16.98
CA VAL A 255 29.75 10.64 -17.24
C VAL A 255 29.69 12.02 -16.58
N ARG A 256 29.20 13.02 -17.30
CA ARG A 256 28.94 14.37 -16.81
C ARG A 256 27.81 14.34 -15.78
N ILE A 257 28.08 14.91 -14.61
CA ILE A 257 27.15 15.04 -13.50
C ILE A 257 26.96 16.52 -13.15
N ASP A 258 28.01 17.33 -13.25
CA ASP A 258 28.00 18.78 -13.05
C ASP A 258 27.25 19.20 -11.76
N ALA A 259 27.56 18.54 -10.64
CA ALA A 259 26.89 18.80 -9.37
C ALA A 259 27.55 19.96 -8.61
N ASN A 260 26.72 20.84 -8.05
CA ASN A 260 27.15 22.00 -7.27
C ASN A 260 27.52 21.66 -5.81
N SER A 261 27.27 20.44 -5.35
CA SER A 261 27.53 20.01 -3.98
C SER A 261 27.65 18.49 -3.86
N LEU A 262 28.29 18.01 -2.80
CA LEU A 262 28.41 16.57 -2.53
C LEU A 262 27.05 15.85 -2.35
N PRO A 263 26.04 16.43 -1.67
CA PRO A 263 24.69 15.85 -1.63
C PRO A 263 24.08 15.69 -3.02
N GLN A 264 24.12 16.75 -3.84
CA GLN A 264 23.59 16.71 -5.21
C GLN A 264 24.34 15.71 -6.09
N TYR A 265 25.66 15.62 -5.93
CA TYR A 265 26.48 14.61 -6.62
C TYR A 265 26.02 13.20 -6.27
N LYS A 266 25.82 12.89 -4.98
CA LYS A 266 25.35 11.56 -4.55
C LYS A 266 23.97 11.24 -5.12
N GLU A 267 23.07 12.21 -5.16
CA GLU A 267 21.73 12.07 -5.72
C GLU A 267 21.78 11.74 -7.22
N ARG A 268 22.47 12.58 -8.02
CA ARG A 268 22.61 12.40 -9.47
C ARG A 268 23.31 11.09 -9.83
N VAL A 269 24.35 10.71 -9.10
CA VAL A 269 25.06 9.43 -9.29
C VAL A 269 24.17 8.24 -8.94
N ASN A 270 23.37 8.33 -7.88
CA ASN A 270 22.43 7.27 -7.54
C ASN A 270 21.35 7.10 -8.62
N HIS A 271 20.84 8.20 -9.17
CA HIS A 271 19.89 8.16 -10.29
C HIS A 271 20.53 7.50 -11.52
N LEU A 272 21.70 7.97 -11.94
CA LEU A 272 22.48 7.41 -13.05
C LEU A 272 22.69 5.89 -12.91
N TYR A 273 23.13 5.44 -11.73
CA TYR A 273 23.38 4.02 -11.47
C TYR A 273 22.09 3.21 -11.49
N THR A 274 20.98 3.77 -10.98
CA THR A 274 19.68 3.09 -10.98
C THR A 274 19.19 2.87 -12.41
N VAL A 275 19.30 3.89 -13.28
CA VAL A 275 18.97 3.77 -14.70
C VAL A 275 19.85 2.72 -15.38
N CYS A 276 21.17 2.76 -15.16
CA CYS A 276 22.09 1.77 -15.73
C CYS A 276 21.73 0.33 -15.33
N GLN A 277 21.49 0.08 -14.03
CA GLN A 277 21.15 -1.26 -13.52
C GLN A 277 19.83 -1.78 -14.06
N ARG A 278 18.80 -0.91 -14.14
CA ARG A 278 17.48 -1.29 -14.67
C ARG A 278 17.50 -1.64 -16.15
N ASN A 279 18.47 -1.10 -16.89
CA ASN A 279 18.66 -1.34 -18.32
C ASN A 279 19.74 -2.39 -18.64
N GLY A 280 20.13 -3.21 -17.66
CA GLY A 280 21.00 -4.36 -17.89
C GLY A 280 22.51 -4.10 -17.78
N LEU A 281 22.94 -2.90 -17.38
CA LEU A 281 24.35 -2.61 -17.10
C LEU A 281 24.67 -2.83 -15.62
N GLU A 282 25.38 -3.92 -15.31
CA GLU A 282 25.83 -4.22 -13.94
C GLU A 282 26.98 -3.30 -13.51
N VAL A 283 26.64 -2.13 -12.97
CA VAL A 283 27.60 -1.13 -12.49
C VAL A 283 28.16 -1.48 -11.11
N ASP A 284 29.46 -1.29 -10.91
CA ASP A 284 30.09 -1.48 -9.59
C ASP A 284 29.75 -0.31 -8.65
N THR A 285 28.89 -0.61 -7.67
CA THR A 285 28.41 0.36 -6.67
C THR A 285 29.50 0.95 -5.78
N GLN A 286 30.71 0.39 -5.75
CA GLN A 286 31.86 0.94 -5.02
C GLN A 286 32.46 2.18 -5.71
N ASN A 287 32.11 2.43 -6.98
CA ASN A 287 32.64 3.52 -7.79
C ASN A 287 31.89 4.85 -7.65
N LYS A 288 30.91 4.95 -6.74
CA LYS A 288 30.15 6.18 -6.47
C LYS A 288 30.98 7.32 -5.86
N ASN A 289 32.24 7.08 -5.49
CA ASN A 289 33.08 8.07 -4.82
C ASN A 289 33.62 9.11 -5.82
N PRO A 290 33.56 10.42 -5.53
CA PRO A 290 34.00 11.47 -6.46
C PRO A 290 35.53 11.50 -6.68
N SER A 291 36.32 10.98 -5.73
CA SER A 291 37.79 10.89 -5.85
C SER A 291 38.29 9.58 -6.50
N ARG A 292 37.38 8.80 -7.11
CA ARG A 292 37.69 7.46 -7.64
C ARG A 292 38.70 7.52 -8.79
N LEU A 293 39.47 6.45 -8.93
CA LEU A 293 40.47 6.29 -9.98
C LEU A 293 39.84 5.65 -11.23
N SER A 294 40.05 6.27 -12.38
CA SER A 294 39.85 5.69 -13.70
C SER A 294 41.19 5.29 -14.31
N ARG A 295 41.19 4.52 -15.40
CA ARG A 295 42.44 4.22 -16.15
C ARG A 295 42.90 5.41 -16.95
N LEU A 296 44.22 5.63 -16.95
CA LEU A 296 44.84 6.69 -17.75
C LEU A 296 45.10 6.15 -19.17
N PRO A 297 44.48 6.72 -20.23
CA PRO A 297 44.78 6.30 -21.59
C PRO A 297 46.20 6.74 -22.02
N GLY A 298 46.75 6.06 -23.02
CA GLY A 298 48.13 6.28 -23.48
C GLY A 298 49.17 5.42 -22.76
N ILE A 299 48.77 4.60 -21.78
CA ILE A 299 49.66 3.71 -21.04
C ILE A 299 49.39 2.23 -21.38
N MET A 300 50.42 1.39 -21.34
CA MET A 300 50.29 -0.06 -21.50
C MET A 300 50.10 -0.75 -20.15
N ARG A 301 49.28 -1.80 -20.14
CA ARG A 301 49.05 -2.67 -18.99
C ARG A 301 49.04 -4.12 -19.45
N ASN A 302 49.95 -4.92 -18.93
CA ASN A 302 50.10 -6.34 -19.27
C ASN A 302 50.11 -6.60 -20.79
N GLY A 303 50.88 -5.77 -21.52
CA GLY A 303 50.97 -5.81 -22.98
C GLY A 303 49.75 -5.29 -23.76
N LYS A 304 48.69 -4.83 -23.08
CA LYS A 304 47.48 -4.25 -23.70
C LYS A 304 47.45 -2.73 -23.56
N LYS A 305 46.86 -2.05 -24.54
CA LYS A 305 46.74 -0.58 -24.55
C LYS A 305 45.58 -0.13 -23.67
N GLN A 306 45.80 0.90 -22.85
CA GLN A 306 44.76 1.74 -22.29
C GLN A 306 44.54 2.89 -23.27
N PHE A 307 43.35 3.03 -23.83
CA PHE A 307 43.11 3.99 -24.92
C PHE A 307 41.70 4.59 -24.85
N ILE A 308 41.54 5.77 -25.42
CA ILE A 308 40.26 6.43 -25.58
C ILE A 308 39.48 5.72 -26.70
N VAL A 309 38.32 5.19 -26.35
CA VAL A 309 37.37 4.62 -27.32
C VAL A 309 36.62 5.74 -28.03
N ASP A 310 36.13 6.72 -27.26
CA ASP A 310 35.37 7.86 -27.77
C ASP A 310 35.32 9.00 -26.74
N SER A 311 34.87 10.18 -27.16
CA SER A 311 34.73 11.36 -26.29
C SER A 311 33.51 12.19 -26.65
N ASN A 312 32.83 12.76 -25.66
CA ASN A 312 31.61 13.57 -25.84
C ASN A 312 30.51 12.83 -26.61
N ILE A 313 30.09 11.68 -26.08
CA ILE A 313 29.01 10.85 -26.63
C ILE A 313 27.77 10.93 -25.74
N GLY A 314 26.59 10.73 -26.34
CA GLY A 314 25.30 10.88 -25.65
C GLY A 314 24.85 12.33 -25.54
N LYS A 315 23.99 12.63 -24.56
CA LYS A 315 23.51 13.99 -24.30
C LYS A 315 24.62 14.94 -23.85
N SER A 316 24.37 16.24 -23.93
CA SER A 316 25.38 17.26 -23.65
C SER A 316 25.58 17.54 -22.15
N SER A 317 24.55 17.32 -21.32
CA SER A 317 24.59 17.49 -19.87
C SER A 317 23.76 16.43 -19.13
N TYR A 318 23.91 16.37 -17.81
CA TYR A 318 23.09 15.53 -16.95
C TYR A 318 21.61 15.94 -16.98
N GLU A 319 21.32 17.25 -17.02
CA GLU A 319 19.94 17.76 -17.04
C GLU A 319 19.20 17.33 -18.32
N GLU A 320 19.79 17.55 -19.50
CA GLU A 320 19.21 17.12 -20.78
C GLU A 320 18.99 15.60 -20.82
N TRP A 321 19.93 14.85 -20.23
CA TRP A 321 19.78 13.41 -20.09
C TRP A 321 18.65 13.03 -19.15
N SER A 322 18.54 13.66 -17.98
CA SER A 322 17.49 13.36 -17.00
C SER A 322 16.09 13.65 -17.58
N GLU A 323 15.93 14.79 -18.26
CA GLU A 323 14.68 15.15 -18.93
C GLU A 323 14.33 14.13 -20.02
N TRP A 324 15.29 13.72 -20.83
CA TRP A 324 15.07 12.69 -21.85
C TRP A 324 14.68 11.32 -21.25
N ILE A 325 15.29 10.92 -20.13
CA ILE A 325 14.89 9.72 -19.40
C ILE A 325 13.43 9.84 -18.94
N GLU A 326 12.99 11.01 -18.48
CA GLU A 326 11.61 11.23 -18.07
C GLU A 326 10.64 11.21 -19.26
N GLU A 327 10.96 11.89 -20.36
CA GLU A 327 10.16 11.93 -21.59
C GLU A 327 9.97 10.55 -22.23
N VAL A 328 11.04 9.75 -22.30
CA VAL A 328 10.96 8.39 -22.88
C VAL A 328 10.10 7.45 -22.01
N ASN A 329 9.95 7.77 -20.72
CA ASN A 329 9.10 7.02 -19.80
C ASN A 329 7.74 7.71 -19.56
N ASP A 330 7.39 8.75 -20.33
CA ASP A 330 6.06 9.37 -20.32
C ASP A 330 5.10 8.55 -21.18
N ASP A 331 4.56 7.49 -20.58
CA ASP A 331 3.55 6.61 -21.19
C ASP A 331 2.11 7.19 -21.11
N LEU A 332 1.96 8.49 -20.83
CA LEU A 332 0.64 9.10 -20.79
C LEU A 332 0.05 9.23 -22.21
N PRO A 333 -1.24 8.90 -22.40
CA PRO A 333 -1.89 9.06 -23.69
C PRO A 333 -2.00 10.54 -24.06
N ASP A 334 -1.76 10.86 -25.34
CA ASP A 334 -1.98 12.21 -25.87
C ASP A 334 -3.42 12.68 -25.62
N PRO A 335 -3.62 13.96 -25.24
CA PRO A 335 -4.95 14.54 -25.13
C PRO A 335 -5.72 14.43 -26.45
N SER A 336 -6.75 13.60 -26.48
CA SER A 336 -7.61 13.41 -27.64
C SER A 336 -8.74 14.45 -27.64
N PRO A 337 -8.86 15.33 -28.64
CA PRO A 337 -9.91 16.34 -28.66
C PRO A 337 -11.28 15.70 -28.93
N LEU A 338 -12.30 16.11 -28.16
CA LEU A 338 -13.66 15.54 -28.25
C LEU A 338 -14.26 15.64 -29.66
N SER A 339 -13.83 16.62 -30.46
CA SER A 339 -14.22 16.79 -31.86
C SER A 339 -13.94 15.56 -32.71
N ASP A 340 -12.87 14.84 -32.42
CA ASP A 340 -12.40 13.73 -33.26
C ASP A 340 -13.29 12.49 -33.14
N VAL A 341 -14.02 12.38 -32.03
CA VAL A 341 -14.91 11.26 -31.73
C VAL A 341 -16.39 11.65 -31.69
N TRP A 342 -16.73 12.93 -31.88
CA TRP A 342 -18.10 13.42 -31.70
C TRP A 342 -19.12 12.73 -32.62
N ASP A 343 -18.77 12.56 -33.89
CA ASP A 343 -19.64 11.93 -34.88
C ASP A 343 -19.52 10.39 -34.88
N SER A 344 -18.54 9.83 -34.16
CA SER A 344 -18.28 8.40 -34.05
C SER A 344 -17.80 8.03 -32.64
N MET A 345 -18.72 8.14 -31.68
CA MET A 345 -18.44 7.87 -30.28
C MET A 345 -18.00 6.40 -30.07
N PRO A 346 -16.97 6.15 -29.25
CA PRO A 346 -16.56 4.79 -28.91
C PRO A 346 -17.68 4.07 -28.15
N GLU A 347 -17.82 2.76 -28.39
CA GLU A 347 -18.77 1.94 -27.64
C GLU A 347 -18.35 1.83 -26.17
N LYS A 348 -19.33 1.91 -25.27
CA LYS A 348 -19.10 1.65 -23.84
C LYS A 348 -18.73 0.19 -23.64
N ALA A 349 -17.89 -0.06 -22.64
CA ALA A 349 -17.56 -1.43 -22.25
C ALA A 349 -18.84 -2.25 -21.94
N PRO A 350 -18.91 -3.53 -22.33
CA PRO A 350 -20.08 -4.37 -22.07
C PRO A 350 -20.40 -4.48 -20.58
N GLU A 351 -21.67 -4.65 -20.26
CA GLU A 351 -22.11 -4.84 -18.87
C GLU A 351 -21.79 -6.26 -18.41
N LEU A 352 -21.12 -6.38 -17.25
CA LEU A 352 -20.92 -7.67 -16.58
C LEU A 352 -22.13 -8.02 -15.73
N ILE A 353 -22.62 -7.04 -14.96
CA ILE A 353 -23.84 -7.11 -14.16
C ILE A 353 -24.72 -5.97 -14.64
N GLU A 354 -25.88 -6.31 -15.21
CA GLU A 354 -26.77 -5.35 -15.87
C GLU A 354 -27.17 -4.22 -14.92
N GLY A 355 -26.90 -2.98 -15.34
CA GLY A 355 -27.19 -1.78 -14.56
C GLY A 355 -26.33 -1.57 -13.30
N VAL A 356 -25.28 -2.37 -13.08
CA VAL A 356 -24.44 -2.30 -11.88
C VAL A 356 -22.95 -2.18 -12.20
N LEU A 357 -22.40 -3.02 -13.08
CA LEU A 357 -20.96 -3.10 -13.32
C LEU A 357 -20.63 -3.42 -14.77
N ARG A 358 -19.67 -2.70 -15.37
CA ARG A 358 -19.11 -2.98 -16.72
C ARG A 358 -17.84 -3.83 -16.63
N GLN A 359 -17.50 -4.50 -17.72
CA GLN A 359 -16.20 -5.17 -17.86
C GLN A 359 -15.08 -4.12 -17.86
N GLY A 360 -13.97 -4.41 -17.18
CA GLY A 360 -12.87 -3.46 -16.98
C GLY A 360 -13.05 -2.50 -15.80
N HIS A 361 -14.16 -2.56 -15.06
CA HIS A 361 -14.43 -1.70 -13.90
C HIS A 361 -14.27 -2.46 -12.57
N LYS A 362 -14.20 -1.70 -11.48
CA LYS A 362 -13.99 -2.19 -10.11
C LYS A 362 -15.28 -2.23 -9.31
N LEU A 363 -15.54 -3.32 -8.59
CA LEU A 363 -16.66 -3.44 -7.65
C LEU A 363 -16.20 -3.82 -6.25
N LEU A 364 -16.62 -3.00 -5.28
CA LEU A 364 -16.44 -3.27 -3.86
C LEU A 364 -17.74 -3.78 -3.23
N PHE A 365 -17.69 -4.97 -2.65
CA PHE A 365 -18.77 -5.55 -1.86
C PHE A 365 -18.47 -5.39 -0.36
N ALA A 366 -19.10 -4.40 0.27
CA ALA A 366 -18.90 -4.04 1.67
C ALA A 366 -20.01 -4.64 2.56
N GLY A 367 -19.68 -4.95 3.81
CA GLY A 367 -20.66 -5.46 4.76
C GLY A 367 -20.03 -5.94 6.07
N PRO A 368 -20.82 -6.16 7.12
CA PRO A 368 -20.30 -6.60 8.41
C PRO A 368 -19.74 -8.03 8.36
N SER A 369 -19.04 -8.42 9.43
CA SER A 369 -18.55 -9.80 9.56
C SER A 369 -19.73 -10.77 9.62
N LYS A 370 -19.56 -11.96 9.01
CA LYS A 370 -20.59 -13.02 8.93
C LYS A 370 -21.87 -12.67 8.17
N ALA A 371 -21.88 -11.59 7.39
CA ALA A 371 -23.01 -11.18 6.57
C ALA A 371 -23.25 -12.06 5.31
N GLY A 372 -22.43 -13.09 5.08
CA GLY A 372 -22.55 -13.94 3.89
C GLY A 372 -21.82 -13.44 2.64
N LYS A 373 -20.99 -12.38 2.73
CA LYS A 373 -20.25 -11.80 1.58
C LYS A 373 -19.53 -12.81 0.69
N SER A 374 -18.73 -13.72 1.25
CA SER A 374 -18.06 -14.75 0.47
C SER A 374 -19.05 -15.65 -0.28
N PHE A 375 -20.21 -15.95 0.30
CA PHE A 375 -21.27 -16.70 -0.38
C PHE A 375 -21.90 -15.87 -1.50
N ALA A 376 -22.17 -14.58 -1.28
CA ALA A 376 -22.65 -13.69 -2.33
C ALA A 376 -21.66 -13.58 -3.50
N LEU A 377 -20.35 -13.56 -3.22
CA LEU A 377 -19.30 -13.56 -4.26
C LEU A 377 -19.21 -14.90 -4.99
N ILE A 378 -19.40 -16.03 -4.30
CA ILE A 378 -19.48 -17.34 -4.94
C ILE A 378 -20.73 -17.43 -5.82
N GLU A 379 -21.88 -16.94 -5.35
CA GLU A 379 -23.10 -16.83 -6.15
C GLU A 379 -22.90 -15.97 -7.39
N LEU A 380 -22.15 -14.86 -7.28
CA LEU A 380 -21.79 -14.01 -8.43
C LEU A 380 -20.89 -14.75 -9.42
N ALA A 381 -19.88 -15.48 -8.95
CA ALA A 381 -19.02 -16.29 -9.80
C ALA A 381 -19.83 -17.34 -10.57
N ILE A 382 -20.76 -18.01 -9.91
CA ILE A 382 -21.68 -18.98 -10.53
C ILE A 382 -22.60 -18.30 -11.53
N ALA A 383 -23.17 -17.14 -11.19
CA ALA A 383 -24.06 -16.41 -12.08
C ALA A 383 -23.35 -15.92 -13.35
N ILE A 384 -22.10 -15.47 -13.25
CA ILE A 384 -21.27 -15.10 -14.41
C ILE A 384 -20.91 -16.34 -15.24
N ALA A 385 -20.57 -17.47 -14.61
CA ALA A 385 -20.20 -18.67 -15.35
C ALA A 385 -21.37 -19.27 -16.14
N GLU A 386 -22.56 -19.30 -15.52
CA GLU A 386 -23.78 -19.89 -16.07
C GLU A 386 -24.67 -18.90 -16.84
N GLY A 387 -24.41 -17.58 -16.76
CA GLY A 387 -25.25 -16.55 -17.37
C GLY A 387 -26.62 -16.39 -16.69
N THR A 388 -26.68 -16.60 -15.37
CA THR A 388 -27.92 -16.48 -14.58
C THR A 388 -28.01 -15.10 -13.90
N ARG A 389 -29.01 -14.93 -13.03
CA ARG A 389 -29.16 -13.71 -12.23
C ARG A 389 -28.37 -13.82 -10.93
N TRP A 390 -27.76 -12.71 -10.51
CA TRP A 390 -27.19 -12.52 -9.18
C TRP A 390 -27.95 -11.43 -8.45
N LEU A 391 -28.53 -11.75 -7.29
CA LEU A 391 -29.36 -10.82 -6.50
C LEU A 391 -30.46 -10.10 -7.30
N GLY A 392 -30.92 -10.72 -8.40
CA GLY A 392 -31.96 -10.22 -9.28
C GLY A 392 -31.44 -9.61 -10.59
N TRP A 393 -30.18 -9.19 -10.63
CA TRP A 393 -29.53 -8.61 -11.81
C TRP A 393 -29.02 -9.70 -12.76
N PRO A 394 -29.34 -9.63 -14.06
CA PRO A 394 -28.72 -10.50 -15.07
C PRO A 394 -27.20 -10.32 -15.16
N CYS A 395 -26.49 -11.44 -15.27
CA CYS A 395 -25.04 -11.46 -15.46
C CYS A 395 -24.67 -11.95 -16.86
N THR A 396 -23.67 -11.31 -17.46
CA THR A 396 -23.09 -11.73 -18.73
C THR A 396 -22.30 -13.02 -18.55
N GLN A 397 -22.55 -14.00 -19.44
CA GLN A 397 -21.88 -15.29 -19.37
C GLN A 397 -20.40 -15.19 -19.76
N GLY A 398 -19.50 -15.74 -18.95
CA GLY A 398 -18.10 -15.89 -19.33
C GLY A 398 -17.20 -16.46 -18.24
N ARG A 399 -15.88 -16.42 -18.47
CA ARG A 399 -14.90 -17.00 -17.56
C ARG A 399 -14.61 -16.10 -16.37
N VAL A 400 -14.59 -16.67 -15.18
CA VAL A 400 -14.35 -15.98 -13.92
C VAL A 400 -13.20 -16.64 -13.15
N LEU A 401 -12.32 -15.81 -12.61
CA LEU A 401 -11.25 -16.23 -11.71
C LEU A 401 -11.63 -15.88 -10.27
N TYR A 402 -11.77 -16.88 -9.41
CA TYR A 402 -11.98 -16.69 -7.97
C TYR A 402 -10.68 -16.90 -7.20
N VAL A 403 -10.13 -15.84 -6.62
CA VAL A 403 -8.91 -15.87 -5.81
C VAL A 403 -9.29 -16.06 -4.34
N ASN A 404 -9.12 -17.29 -3.85
CA ASN A 404 -9.41 -17.66 -2.47
C ASN A 404 -8.16 -17.46 -1.59
N LEU A 405 -8.22 -16.50 -0.67
CA LEU A 405 -7.10 -16.14 0.21
C LEU A 405 -7.24 -16.68 1.65
N GLU A 406 -8.43 -17.13 2.05
CA GLU A 406 -8.75 -17.43 3.45
C GLU A 406 -9.04 -18.90 3.74
N LEU A 407 -9.70 -19.61 2.80
CA LEU A 407 -10.18 -20.98 3.03
C LEU A 407 -9.18 -22.01 2.52
N ASP A 408 -9.14 -23.19 3.15
CA ASP A 408 -8.47 -24.33 2.52
C ASP A 408 -9.22 -24.75 1.26
N ASP A 409 -8.46 -25.36 0.35
CA ASP A 409 -8.93 -25.77 -0.98
C ASP A 409 -10.20 -26.62 -0.91
N ALA A 410 -10.24 -27.63 -0.04
CA ALA A 410 -11.38 -28.51 0.10
C ALA A 410 -12.64 -27.75 0.54
N SER A 411 -12.52 -26.92 1.57
CA SER A 411 -13.63 -26.09 2.05
C SER A 411 -14.11 -25.11 0.98
N GLY A 412 -13.20 -24.52 0.21
CA GLY A 412 -13.54 -23.67 -0.93
C GLY A 412 -14.38 -24.40 -1.96
N TYR A 413 -13.92 -25.57 -2.43
CA TYR A 413 -14.65 -26.37 -3.42
C TYR A 413 -16.02 -26.85 -2.93
N HIS A 414 -16.10 -27.27 -1.65
CA HIS A 414 -17.36 -27.69 -1.06
C HIS A 414 -18.38 -26.54 -1.02
N ARG A 415 -17.96 -25.31 -0.70
CA ARG A 415 -18.87 -24.15 -0.73
C ARG A 415 -19.47 -23.89 -2.10
N PHE A 416 -18.68 -23.95 -3.17
CA PHE A 416 -19.20 -23.81 -4.54
C PHE A 416 -20.26 -24.88 -4.85
N LYS A 417 -19.99 -26.14 -4.47
CA LYS A 417 -20.94 -27.25 -4.66
C LYS A 417 -22.22 -27.06 -3.84
N ASP A 418 -22.08 -26.63 -2.59
CA ASP A 418 -23.22 -26.38 -1.69
C ASP A 418 -24.12 -25.27 -2.23
N VAL A 419 -23.51 -24.19 -2.77
CA VAL A 419 -24.24 -23.06 -3.39
C VAL A 419 -24.96 -23.52 -4.68
N TYR A 420 -24.30 -24.24 -5.59
CA TYR A 420 -24.95 -24.82 -6.77
C TYR A 420 -26.17 -25.67 -6.39
N THR A 421 -26.00 -26.53 -5.38
CA THR A 421 -27.06 -27.44 -4.90
C THR A 421 -28.22 -26.65 -4.30
N ALA A 422 -27.93 -25.63 -3.50
CA ALA A 422 -28.94 -24.79 -2.85
C ALA A 422 -29.71 -23.90 -3.85
N LEU A 423 -29.05 -23.39 -4.89
CA LEU A 423 -29.68 -22.64 -5.98
C LEU A 423 -30.49 -23.54 -6.93
N GLY A 424 -30.34 -24.86 -6.85
CA GLY A 424 -30.98 -25.80 -7.77
C GLY A 424 -30.47 -25.71 -9.21
N LEU A 425 -29.28 -25.13 -9.43
CA LEU A 425 -28.69 -24.94 -10.75
C LEU A 425 -27.91 -26.19 -11.17
N GLN A 426 -28.05 -26.55 -12.45
CA GLN A 426 -27.21 -27.57 -13.06
C GLN A 426 -25.90 -26.92 -13.55
N PRO A 427 -24.73 -27.52 -13.28
CA PRO A 427 -23.42 -26.95 -13.61
C PRO A 427 -23.07 -27.12 -15.09
N TYR A 428 -23.83 -26.51 -16.00
CA TYR A 428 -23.63 -26.62 -17.44
C TYR A 428 -22.34 -25.94 -17.91
N ASN A 429 -21.92 -24.88 -17.21
CA ASN A 429 -20.77 -24.06 -17.58
C ASN A 429 -19.74 -23.93 -16.46
N ILE A 430 -19.68 -24.89 -15.54
CA ILE A 430 -18.75 -24.91 -14.42
C ILE A 430 -17.26 -24.79 -14.83
N GLN A 431 -16.91 -25.22 -16.05
CA GLN A 431 -15.58 -25.04 -16.65
C GLN A 431 -15.15 -23.57 -16.81
N ASN A 432 -16.10 -22.63 -16.72
CA ASN A 432 -15.81 -21.20 -16.76
C ASN A 432 -15.35 -20.64 -15.41
N ILE A 433 -15.37 -21.44 -14.34
CA ILE A 433 -14.93 -21.04 -13.01
C ILE A 433 -13.53 -21.61 -12.76
N ASP A 434 -12.53 -20.75 -12.67
CA ASP A 434 -11.19 -21.10 -12.19
C ASP A 434 -11.03 -20.61 -10.74
N ILE A 435 -10.65 -21.50 -9.82
CA ILE A 435 -10.38 -21.14 -8.43
C ILE A 435 -8.87 -21.18 -8.18
N TRP A 436 -8.33 -20.05 -7.72
CA TRP A 436 -6.93 -19.95 -7.33
C TRP A 436 -6.79 -19.86 -5.82
N ASN A 437 -6.48 -21.00 -5.20
CA ASN A 437 -6.25 -21.08 -3.76
C ASN A 437 -4.85 -20.57 -3.38
N LEU A 438 -4.82 -19.52 -2.58
CA LEU A 438 -3.60 -18.84 -2.13
C LEU A 438 -3.47 -18.80 -0.60
N ARG A 439 -4.35 -19.47 0.14
CA ARG A 439 -4.22 -19.59 1.60
C ARG A 439 -2.84 -20.12 1.99
N GLY A 440 -2.14 -19.40 2.87
CA GLY A 440 -0.79 -19.75 3.33
C GLY A 440 0.33 -19.47 2.31
N LYS A 441 -0.01 -18.98 1.11
CA LYS A 441 0.93 -18.54 0.06
C LYS A 441 0.67 -17.09 -0.35
N THR A 442 0.00 -16.33 0.53
CA THR A 442 -0.42 -14.96 0.28
C THR A 442 0.80 -14.06 0.14
N ALA A 443 0.85 -13.32 -0.96
CA ALA A 443 1.78 -12.22 -1.15
C ALA A 443 0.99 -10.90 -1.13
N PRO A 444 1.65 -9.80 -0.74
CA PRO A 444 1.19 -8.44 -1.03
C PRO A 444 0.64 -8.26 -2.45
N LEU A 445 -0.37 -7.40 -2.62
CA LEU A 445 -1.05 -7.22 -3.90
C LEU A 445 -0.13 -6.70 -5.01
N ASP A 446 0.81 -5.82 -4.70
CA ASP A 446 1.88 -5.33 -5.60
C ASP A 446 2.69 -6.48 -6.24
N LYS A 447 2.96 -7.55 -5.48
CA LYS A 447 3.68 -8.74 -5.97
C LYS A 447 2.77 -9.77 -6.60
N LEU A 448 1.47 -9.74 -6.27
CA LEU A 448 0.47 -10.68 -6.78
C LEU A 448 -0.08 -10.22 -8.13
N ALA A 449 -0.33 -8.92 -8.30
CA ALA A 449 -0.95 -8.34 -9.50
C ALA A 449 -0.19 -8.69 -10.79
N PRO A 450 1.14 -8.52 -10.91
CA PRO A 450 1.88 -8.91 -12.12
C PRO A 450 1.79 -10.40 -12.43
N LYS A 451 1.82 -11.25 -11.39
CA LYS A 451 1.69 -12.72 -11.54
C LYS A 451 0.28 -13.12 -11.96
N LEU A 452 -0.72 -12.40 -11.46
CA LEU A 452 -2.12 -12.59 -11.83
C LEU A 452 -2.33 -12.20 -13.28
N ILE A 453 -1.90 -11.01 -13.69
CA ILE A 453 -1.99 -10.53 -15.08
C ILE A 453 -1.37 -11.54 -16.04
N ARG A 454 -0.11 -11.95 -15.80
CA ARG A 454 0.60 -12.93 -16.64
C ARG A 454 -0.13 -14.28 -16.78
N ARG A 455 -0.85 -14.73 -15.74
CA ARG A 455 -1.58 -16.01 -15.75
C ARG A 455 -2.99 -15.87 -16.32
N ALA A 456 -3.59 -14.69 -16.21
CA ALA A 456 -4.95 -14.39 -16.64
C ALA A 456 -5.04 -13.98 -18.11
N GLU A 457 -4.00 -13.32 -18.63
CA GLU A 457 -3.95 -12.78 -20.00
C GLU A 457 -4.34 -13.80 -21.08
N LYS A 458 -3.85 -15.04 -20.96
CA LYS A 458 -4.12 -16.10 -21.95
C LYS A 458 -5.45 -16.84 -21.75
N LYS A 459 -6.17 -16.57 -20.67
CA LYS A 459 -7.38 -17.32 -20.29
C LYS A 459 -8.68 -16.59 -20.60
N GLY A 460 -8.63 -15.28 -20.86
CA GLY A 460 -9.79 -14.48 -21.27
C GLY A 460 -10.86 -14.37 -20.19
N TYR A 461 -10.47 -14.08 -18.94
CA TYR A 461 -11.43 -13.87 -17.85
C TYR A 461 -12.17 -12.54 -18.02
N ILE A 462 -13.49 -12.55 -17.89
CA ILE A 462 -14.31 -11.33 -17.88
C ILE A 462 -14.49 -10.74 -16.48
N ALA A 463 -14.18 -11.54 -15.45
CA ALA A 463 -14.19 -11.11 -14.05
C ALA A 463 -13.09 -11.80 -13.23
N VAL A 464 -12.50 -11.05 -12.29
CA VAL A 464 -11.57 -11.52 -11.27
C VAL A 464 -12.14 -11.14 -9.90
N ILE A 465 -12.42 -12.13 -9.06
CA ILE A 465 -12.96 -11.97 -7.72
C ILE A 465 -11.86 -12.24 -6.70
N ILE A 466 -11.62 -11.30 -5.76
CA ILE A 466 -10.61 -11.43 -4.71
C ILE A 466 -11.29 -11.43 -3.34
N ASP A 467 -11.22 -12.57 -2.64
CA ASP A 467 -11.91 -12.76 -1.37
C ASP A 467 -11.02 -13.43 -0.30
N PRO A 468 -10.80 -12.79 0.86
CA PRO A 468 -11.03 -11.38 1.21
C PRO A 468 -9.78 -10.52 0.99
N ILE A 469 -9.96 -9.20 0.77
CA ILE A 469 -8.82 -8.31 0.47
C ILE A 469 -7.87 -8.05 1.63
N TYR A 470 -8.32 -8.17 2.88
CA TYR A 470 -7.49 -7.84 4.04
C TYR A 470 -6.25 -8.74 4.14
N LYS A 471 -6.22 -9.88 3.44
CA LYS A 471 -5.06 -10.79 3.36
C LYS A 471 -3.97 -10.31 2.42
N VAL A 472 -4.29 -9.45 1.47
CA VAL A 472 -3.37 -8.87 0.48
C VAL A 472 -3.12 -7.38 0.72
N LEU A 473 -3.88 -6.77 1.63
CA LEU A 473 -3.71 -5.39 2.06
C LEU A 473 -2.30 -5.20 2.65
N THR A 474 -1.60 -4.20 2.14
CA THR A 474 -0.30 -3.76 2.62
C THR A 474 -0.34 -2.29 2.98
N GLY A 475 0.26 -1.93 4.11
CA GLY A 475 0.24 -0.56 4.63
C GLY A 475 -0.80 -0.36 5.74
N ASP A 476 -0.92 0.88 6.19
CA ASP A 476 -1.92 1.32 7.16
C ASP A 476 -3.24 1.64 6.43
N GLU A 477 -4.34 1.00 6.82
CA GLU A 477 -5.67 1.22 6.26
C GLU A 477 -6.15 2.68 6.43
N ASN A 478 -5.58 3.39 7.41
CA ASN A 478 -5.86 4.80 7.68
C ASN A 478 -4.96 5.75 6.88
N SER A 479 -3.88 5.25 6.28
CA SER A 479 -3.00 6.04 5.41
C SER A 479 -3.62 6.17 4.02
N ALA A 480 -3.96 7.40 3.62
CA ALA A 480 -4.47 7.66 2.28
C ALA A 480 -3.48 7.26 1.18
N GLU A 481 -2.17 7.41 1.45
CA GLU A 481 -1.08 7.09 0.53
C GLU A 481 -0.96 5.58 0.30
N ASP A 482 -0.94 4.79 1.38
CA ASP A 482 -0.86 3.33 1.29
C ASP A 482 -2.10 2.75 0.58
N MET A 483 -3.28 3.31 0.86
CA MET A 483 -4.53 2.88 0.25
C MET A 483 -4.63 3.28 -1.24
N ALA A 484 -4.05 4.42 -1.64
CA ALA A 484 -3.92 4.80 -3.04
C ALA A 484 -3.00 3.83 -3.80
N ALA A 485 -1.81 3.56 -3.25
CA ALA A 485 -0.87 2.61 -3.85
C ALA A 485 -1.47 1.19 -3.99
N PHE A 486 -2.26 0.77 -3.00
CA PHE A 486 -2.98 -0.50 -3.02
C PHE A 486 -4.08 -0.54 -4.08
N THR A 487 -4.90 0.51 -4.18
CA THR A 487 -6.02 0.58 -5.13
C THR A 487 -5.56 0.67 -6.58
N ASN A 488 -4.46 1.37 -6.84
CA ASN A 488 -3.81 1.43 -8.16
C ASN A 488 -3.44 0.02 -8.71
N GLN A 489 -3.21 -0.97 -7.85
CA GLN A 489 -2.96 -2.34 -8.32
C GLN A 489 -4.21 -2.98 -8.94
N PHE A 490 -5.41 -2.64 -8.46
CA PHE A 490 -6.65 -3.10 -9.09
C PHE A 490 -6.85 -2.44 -10.45
N ASP A 491 -6.48 -1.16 -10.61
CA ASP A 491 -6.49 -0.49 -11.91
C ASP A 491 -5.54 -1.15 -12.90
N LYS A 492 -4.32 -1.49 -12.47
CA LYS A 492 -3.38 -2.24 -13.32
C LYS A 492 -3.97 -3.56 -13.80
N ILE A 493 -4.66 -4.31 -12.93
CA ILE A 493 -5.32 -5.57 -13.30
C ILE A 493 -6.49 -5.32 -14.26
N ALA A 494 -7.36 -4.36 -13.95
CA ALA A 494 -8.55 -4.05 -14.73
C ALA A 494 -8.21 -3.56 -16.13
N THR A 495 -7.25 -2.63 -16.26
CA THR A 495 -6.79 -2.05 -17.53
C THR A 495 -6.03 -3.08 -18.38
N SER A 496 -5.10 -3.83 -17.78
CA SER A 496 -4.26 -4.78 -18.53
C SER A 496 -5.07 -5.97 -19.06
N LEU A 497 -6.04 -6.46 -18.29
CA LEU A 497 -6.84 -7.63 -18.66
C LEU A 497 -8.19 -7.28 -19.29
N LYS A 498 -8.59 -6.00 -19.26
CA LYS A 498 -9.94 -5.53 -19.63
C LYS A 498 -11.04 -6.31 -18.91
N THR A 499 -10.79 -6.68 -17.66
CA THR A 499 -11.63 -7.57 -16.86
C THR A 499 -12.22 -6.81 -15.68
N ALA A 500 -13.42 -7.18 -15.23
CA ALA A 500 -13.96 -6.59 -14.02
C ALA A 500 -13.22 -7.10 -12.78
N VAL A 501 -12.86 -6.22 -11.86
CA VAL A 501 -12.17 -6.59 -10.62
C VAL A 501 -13.13 -6.41 -9.45
N ILE A 502 -13.49 -7.52 -8.79
CA ILE A 502 -14.50 -7.55 -7.74
C ILE A 502 -13.84 -7.98 -6.43
N TYR A 503 -14.15 -7.31 -5.33
CA TYR A 503 -13.55 -7.63 -4.06
C TYR A 503 -14.44 -7.33 -2.86
N ALA A 504 -14.27 -8.09 -1.78
CA ALA A 504 -15.00 -7.90 -0.53
C ALA A 504 -14.16 -7.24 0.57
N HIS A 505 -14.78 -6.30 1.30
CA HIS A 505 -14.20 -5.66 2.47
C HIS A 505 -15.18 -5.65 3.66
N HIS A 506 -14.63 -5.55 4.87
CA HIS A 506 -15.42 -5.48 6.10
C HIS A 506 -15.71 -4.02 6.46
N HIS A 507 -16.84 -3.74 7.12
CA HIS A 507 -17.03 -2.41 7.73
C HIS A 507 -15.95 -2.12 8.78
N SER A 508 -15.55 -0.86 8.88
CA SER A 508 -14.64 -0.39 9.94
C SER A 508 -15.30 -0.58 11.33
N LYS A 509 -14.49 -0.90 12.35
CA LYS A 509 -15.00 -1.14 13.72
C LYS A 509 -15.63 0.13 14.30
N GLY A 510 -16.84 0.03 14.86
CA GLY A 510 -17.57 1.13 15.52
C GLY A 510 -19.04 1.17 15.13
N ALA A 511 -19.89 1.89 15.87
CA ALA A 511 -21.30 2.06 15.53
C ALA A 511 -21.46 3.03 14.33
N GLN A 512 -21.14 2.56 13.12
CA GLN A 512 -21.11 3.36 11.88
C GLN A 512 -22.50 3.58 11.24
N GLY A 513 -23.57 3.31 11.99
CA GLY A 513 -24.90 3.16 11.41
C GLY A 513 -25.58 4.42 10.88
N GLY A 514 -25.11 5.60 11.28
CA GLY A 514 -25.62 6.89 10.83
C GLY A 514 -24.74 7.57 9.76
N LYS A 515 -23.68 6.92 9.27
CA LYS A 515 -22.81 7.50 8.23
C LYS A 515 -23.23 7.06 6.84
N HIS A 516 -22.89 7.85 5.80
CA HIS A 516 -23.17 7.50 4.41
C HIS A 516 -22.45 6.19 4.02
N SER A 517 -23.00 5.44 3.05
CA SER A 517 -22.47 4.14 2.60
C SER A 517 -20.96 4.16 2.30
N MET A 518 -20.46 5.26 1.72
CA MET A 518 -19.04 5.48 1.48
C MET A 518 -18.21 5.52 2.77
N ASP A 519 -18.68 6.20 3.82
CA ASP A 519 -17.96 6.32 5.10
C ASP A 519 -18.03 5.03 5.95
N ARG A 520 -18.93 4.10 5.63
CA ARG A 520 -19.05 2.79 6.30
C ARG A 520 -18.09 1.76 5.75
N ALA A 521 -17.68 1.92 4.49
CA ALA A 521 -16.86 0.96 3.77
C ALA A 521 -15.36 1.04 4.10
N SER A 522 -14.84 2.09 4.77
CA SER A 522 -13.43 2.16 5.19
C SER A 522 -13.13 3.27 6.22
N GLY A 523 -11.99 3.17 6.91
CA GLY A 523 -11.41 4.23 7.75
C GLY A 523 -10.76 5.37 6.97
N SER A 524 -10.36 5.15 5.70
CA SER A 524 -9.81 6.20 4.81
C SER A 524 -10.75 6.50 3.64
N GLY A 525 -10.94 7.80 3.34
CA GLY A 525 -11.87 8.25 2.29
C GLY A 525 -11.46 7.88 0.86
N VAL A 526 -10.21 7.45 0.64
CA VAL A 526 -9.69 7.03 -0.67
C VAL A 526 -10.27 5.68 -1.08
N PHE A 527 -10.29 4.71 -0.18
CA PHE A 527 -10.75 3.35 -0.46
C PHE A 527 -12.25 3.28 -0.80
N ALA A 528 -13.04 4.17 -0.21
CA ALA A 528 -14.47 4.29 -0.49
C ALA A 528 -14.79 5.12 -1.74
N ARG A 529 -13.79 5.73 -2.39
CA ARG A 529 -13.96 6.48 -3.62
C ARG A 529 -13.44 5.70 -4.81
N ASP A 530 -12.36 4.94 -4.66
CA ASP A 530 -11.70 4.22 -5.76
C ASP A 530 -12.61 3.34 -6.66
N PRO A 531 -13.54 2.53 -6.13
CA PRO A 531 -14.35 1.62 -6.95
C PRO A 531 -15.36 2.35 -7.84
N ASP A 532 -15.67 1.76 -9.00
CA ASP A 532 -16.71 2.26 -9.91
C ASP A 532 -18.13 1.94 -9.40
N ALA A 533 -18.25 0.82 -8.70
CA ALA A 533 -19.47 0.38 -8.04
C ALA A 533 -19.19 -0.07 -6.60
N ILE A 534 -19.97 0.43 -5.65
CA ILE A 534 -19.93 -0.01 -4.25
C ILE A 534 -21.29 -0.57 -3.90
N LEU A 535 -21.31 -1.82 -3.45
CA LEU A 535 -22.49 -2.49 -2.94
C LEU A 535 -22.33 -2.70 -1.44
N ASP A 536 -23.23 -2.11 -0.66
CA ASP A 536 -23.19 -2.14 0.81
C ASP A 536 -24.30 -3.03 1.35
N LEU A 537 -23.89 -4.04 2.12
CA LEU A 537 -24.78 -5.04 2.72
C LEU A 537 -25.10 -4.64 4.16
N ILE A 538 -26.36 -4.27 4.39
CA ILE A 538 -26.85 -3.69 5.64
C ILE A 538 -27.76 -4.68 6.36
N GLU A 539 -27.52 -4.96 7.63
CA GLU A 539 -28.36 -5.88 8.42
C GLU A 539 -29.69 -5.23 8.80
N LEU A 540 -30.78 -5.96 8.56
CA LEU A 540 -32.14 -5.55 8.93
C LEU A 540 -32.56 -6.25 10.22
N ASP A 541 -33.00 -5.48 11.22
CA ASP A 541 -33.44 -6.04 12.49
C ASP A 541 -34.91 -6.52 12.41
N VAL A 542 -35.04 -7.84 12.20
CA VAL A 542 -36.33 -8.52 12.06
C VAL A 542 -36.93 -8.87 13.43
N ASN A 543 -38.10 -8.31 13.71
CA ASN A 543 -38.86 -8.60 14.93
C ASN A 543 -39.39 -10.06 15.00
N GLU A 544 -39.77 -10.51 16.20
CA GLU A 544 -40.30 -11.87 16.40
C GLU A 544 -41.56 -12.17 15.56
N GLY A 545 -42.38 -11.15 15.27
CA GLY A 545 -43.58 -11.31 14.46
C GLY A 545 -43.26 -11.75 13.03
N ILE A 546 -42.34 -11.06 12.36
CA ILE A 546 -41.88 -11.40 11.01
C ILE A 546 -41.15 -12.76 11.04
N ARG A 547 -40.34 -13.04 12.06
CA ARG A 547 -39.68 -14.35 12.21
C ARG A 547 -40.68 -15.50 12.34
N ASN A 548 -41.76 -15.30 13.10
CA ASN A 548 -42.82 -16.31 13.22
C ASN A 548 -43.60 -16.46 11.91
N GLN A 549 -43.92 -15.36 11.23
CA GLN A 549 -44.58 -15.41 9.93
C GLN A 549 -43.75 -16.17 8.88
N GLN A 550 -42.42 -15.96 8.86
CA GLN A 550 -41.52 -16.72 7.99
C GLN A 550 -41.45 -18.21 8.37
N ALA A 551 -41.49 -18.52 9.67
CA ALA A 551 -41.53 -19.91 10.14
C ALA A 551 -42.84 -20.60 9.74
N ASP A 552 -43.97 -19.93 9.89
CA ASP A 552 -45.29 -20.42 9.51
C ASP A 552 -45.36 -20.68 8.00
N ARG A 553 -44.83 -19.75 7.20
CA ARG A 553 -44.72 -19.93 5.75
C ARG A 553 -43.86 -21.15 5.38
N ALA A 554 -42.70 -21.30 6.00
CA ALA A 554 -41.82 -22.45 5.75
C ALA A 554 -42.47 -23.79 6.13
N VAL A 555 -43.26 -23.82 7.20
CA VAL A 555 -44.05 -25.00 7.59
C VAL A 555 -45.09 -25.33 6.52
N CYS A 556 -45.85 -24.33 6.05
CA CYS A 556 -46.81 -24.53 4.98
C CYS A 556 -46.15 -25.03 3.69
N ASP A 557 -45.06 -24.40 3.26
CA ASP A 557 -44.32 -24.76 2.05
C ASP A 557 -43.79 -26.20 2.10
N GLU A 558 -43.32 -26.64 3.27
CA GLU A 558 -42.88 -28.02 3.48
C GLU A 558 -44.07 -29.00 3.36
N ILE A 559 -45.23 -28.70 3.96
CA ILE A 559 -46.42 -29.55 3.82
C ILE A 559 -46.87 -29.62 2.34
N VAL A 560 -46.85 -28.50 1.62
CA VAL A 560 -47.14 -28.45 0.17
C VAL A 560 -46.17 -29.35 -0.60
N ARG A 561 -44.88 -29.30 -0.29
CA ARG A 561 -43.86 -30.14 -0.94
C ARG A 561 -44.14 -31.64 -0.74
N TRP A 562 -44.49 -32.04 0.47
CA TRP A 562 -44.86 -33.42 0.78
C TRP A 562 -46.11 -33.85 0.02
N PHE A 563 -47.11 -32.99 -0.06
CA PHE A 563 -48.31 -33.24 -0.85
C PHE A 563 -47.99 -33.44 -2.33
N LYS A 564 -47.22 -32.55 -2.95
CA LYS A 564 -46.83 -32.67 -4.36
C LYS A 564 -46.09 -33.96 -4.66
N HIS A 565 -45.31 -34.47 -3.71
CA HIS A 565 -44.52 -35.69 -3.90
C HIS A 565 -45.33 -36.98 -3.63
N TYR A 566 -46.08 -37.04 -2.54
CA TYR A 566 -46.71 -38.26 -2.05
C TYR A 566 -48.21 -38.36 -2.36
N ASN A 567 -48.92 -37.24 -2.51
CA ASN A 567 -50.36 -37.23 -2.77
C ASN A 567 -50.84 -35.97 -3.55
N PRO A 568 -50.38 -35.78 -4.80
CA PRO A 568 -50.71 -34.58 -5.58
C PRO A 568 -52.21 -34.47 -5.89
N GLY A 569 -52.91 -35.59 -6.10
CA GLY A 569 -54.34 -35.59 -6.39
C GLY A 569 -55.21 -35.03 -5.26
N TYR A 570 -54.84 -35.30 -3.99
CA TYR A 570 -55.53 -34.71 -2.84
C TYR A 570 -55.29 -33.20 -2.78
N PHE A 571 -54.05 -32.76 -3.00
CA PHE A 571 -53.65 -31.35 -2.97
C PHE A 571 -54.44 -30.53 -3.98
N ASP A 572 -54.47 -30.96 -5.24
CA ASP A 572 -55.12 -30.22 -6.32
C ASP A 572 -56.65 -30.14 -6.17
N THR A 573 -57.25 -31.10 -5.45
CA THR A 573 -58.71 -31.18 -5.28
C THR A 573 -59.20 -30.45 -4.02
N TRP A 574 -58.45 -30.52 -2.92
CA TRP A 574 -58.96 -30.15 -1.60
C TRP A 574 -58.19 -29.02 -0.92
N VAL A 575 -56.98 -28.69 -1.36
CA VAL A 575 -56.16 -27.64 -0.72
C VAL A 575 -56.29 -26.35 -1.53
N SER A 576 -56.97 -25.34 -0.98
CA SER A 576 -57.11 -24.05 -1.63
C SER A 576 -55.82 -23.21 -1.51
N ARG A 577 -55.76 -22.08 -2.23
CA ARG A 577 -54.65 -21.12 -2.09
C ARG A 577 -54.65 -20.43 -0.72
N ASP A 578 -55.82 -20.22 -0.13
CA ASP A 578 -55.94 -19.61 1.20
C ASP A 578 -55.49 -20.58 2.29
N ASP A 579 -55.78 -21.87 2.13
CA ASP A 579 -55.32 -22.91 3.06
C ASP A 579 -53.79 -22.97 3.11
N GLN A 580 -53.12 -22.80 1.97
CA GLN A 580 -51.65 -22.79 1.87
C GLN A 580 -50.98 -21.66 2.68
N LEU A 581 -51.73 -20.64 3.09
CA LEU A 581 -51.22 -19.54 3.90
C LEU A 581 -51.50 -19.73 5.41
N SER A 582 -52.15 -20.83 5.80
CA SER A 582 -52.55 -21.12 7.18
C SER A 582 -51.97 -22.45 7.66
N VAL A 583 -51.07 -22.39 8.65
CA VAL A 583 -50.47 -23.59 9.26
C VAL A 583 -51.54 -24.52 9.82
N VAL A 584 -52.61 -23.97 10.42
CA VAL A 584 -53.71 -24.77 10.98
C VAL A 584 -54.47 -25.50 9.88
N ALA A 585 -54.75 -24.83 8.75
CA ALA A 585 -55.44 -25.46 7.62
C ALA A 585 -54.56 -26.55 7.00
N MET A 586 -53.28 -26.25 6.73
CA MET A 586 -52.34 -27.20 6.16
C MET A 586 -52.10 -28.42 7.07
N ASP A 587 -52.01 -28.24 8.38
CA ASP A 587 -51.90 -29.34 9.35
C ASP A 587 -53.15 -30.24 9.34
N ASN A 588 -54.34 -29.65 9.24
CA ASN A 588 -55.59 -30.41 9.11
C ASN A 588 -55.63 -31.22 7.80
N HIS A 589 -55.22 -30.61 6.67
CA HIS A 589 -55.11 -31.34 5.40
C HIS A 589 -54.06 -32.45 5.49
N ALA A 590 -52.90 -32.20 6.08
CA ALA A 590 -51.84 -33.18 6.24
C ALA A 590 -52.32 -34.41 7.04
N LYS A 591 -53.04 -34.19 8.15
CA LYS A 591 -53.65 -35.27 8.96
C LYS A 591 -54.62 -36.15 8.17
N GLN A 592 -55.23 -35.63 7.11
CA GLN A 592 -56.18 -36.36 6.27
C GLN A 592 -55.51 -37.02 5.06
N GLY A 593 -54.68 -36.28 4.32
CA GLY A 593 -54.11 -36.68 3.03
C GLY A 593 -52.70 -37.27 3.08
N LEU A 594 -51.98 -37.15 4.22
CA LEU A 594 -50.61 -37.66 4.43
C LEU A 594 -50.52 -38.51 5.70
N LYS A 595 -51.53 -39.35 5.96
CA LYS A 595 -51.65 -40.17 7.19
C LYS A 595 -50.45 -41.08 7.43
N GLU A 596 -49.93 -41.69 6.37
CA GLU A 596 -48.82 -42.66 6.45
C GLU A 596 -47.48 -42.00 6.78
N TYR A 597 -47.37 -40.68 6.58
CA TYR A 597 -46.11 -39.93 6.70
C TYR A 597 -46.07 -38.97 7.90
N GLN A 598 -47.09 -39.00 8.78
CA GLN A 598 -47.28 -38.02 9.85
C GLN A 598 -46.04 -37.78 10.72
N GLN A 599 -45.37 -38.84 11.17
CA GLN A 599 -44.19 -38.70 12.04
C GLN A 599 -43.03 -38.00 11.33
N GLN A 600 -42.77 -38.35 10.07
CA GLN A 600 -41.69 -37.76 9.27
C GLN A 600 -42.01 -36.31 8.90
N LEU A 601 -43.28 -36.03 8.57
CA LEU A 601 -43.76 -34.70 8.26
C LEU A 601 -43.67 -33.75 9.46
N VAL A 602 -43.99 -34.23 10.68
CA VAL A 602 -43.84 -33.41 11.89
C VAL A 602 -42.38 -33.02 12.13
N VAL A 603 -41.44 -33.95 11.96
CA VAL A 603 -40.01 -33.64 12.07
C VAL A 603 -39.59 -32.64 11.00
N ALA A 604 -39.97 -32.88 9.73
CA ALA A 604 -39.62 -32.01 8.61
C ALA A 604 -40.17 -30.57 8.77
N THR A 605 -41.43 -30.43 9.24
CA THR A 605 -42.04 -29.10 9.45
C THR A 605 -41.42 -28.35 10.64
N ILE A 606 -41.07 -29.04 11.74
CA ILE A 606 -40.31 -28.44 12.84
C ILE A 606 -38.94 -27.96 12.36
N GLU A 607 -38.21 -28.78 11.61
CA GLU A 607 -36.91 -28.43 11.05
C GLU A 607 -37.01 -27.24 10.08
N ALA A 608 -38.02 -27.22 9.21
CA ALA A 608 -38.28 -26.11 8.28
C ALA A 608 -38.57 -24.80 9.03
N GLY A 609 -39.44 -24.84 10.04
CA GLY A 609 -39.76 -23.69 10.88
C GLY A 609 -38.55 -23.17 11.66
N GLN A 610 -37.72 -24.08 12.23
CA GLN A 610 -36.49 -23.68 12.91
C GLN A 610 -35.45 -23.08 11.96
N ARG A 611 -35.33 -23.61 10.74
CA ARG A 611 -34.42 -23.09 9.70
C ARG A 611 -34.84 -21.69 9.29
N ALA A 612 -36.13 -21.46 9.06
CA ALA A 612 -36.67 -20.15 8.73
C ALA A 612 -36.40 -19.09 9.82
N LYS A 613 -36.47 -19.47 11.11
CA LYS A 613 -36.15 -18.55 12.22
C LYS A 613 -34.68 -18.14 12.29
N LYS A 614 -33.78 -18.96 11.76
CA LYS A 614 -32.32 -18.71 11.73
C LYS A 614 -31.88 -17.80 10.57
N LYS A 615 -32.77 -17.48 9.64
CA LYS A 615 -32.47 -16.56 8.53
C LYS A 615 -32.12 -15.18 9.08
N SER A 616 -31.13 -14.54 8.45
CA SER A 616 -30.84 -13.12 8.64
C SER A 616 -31.37 -12.34 7.45
N ALA A 617 -31.79 -11.09 7.69
CA ALA A 617 -32.30 -10.22 6.65
C ALA A 617 -31.30 -9.11 6.35
N TRP A 618 -31.17 -8.80 5.07
CA TRP A 618 -30.19 -7.87 4.57
C TRP A 618 -30.78 -6.97 3.49
N ARG A 619 -30.26 -5.76 3.41
CA ARG A 619 -30.54 -4.80 2.34
C ARG A 619 -29.23 -4.50 1.61
N VAL A 620 -29.25 -4.57 0.29
CA VAL A 620 -28.15 -4.11 -0.56
C VAL A 620 -28.48 -2.74 -1.11
N GLU A 621 -27.59 -1.79 -0.85
CA GLU A 621 -27.61 -0.45 -1.43
C GLU A 621 -26.39 -0.23 -2.31
N GLY A 622 -26.56 0.50 -3.41
CA GLY A 622 -25.50 0.78 -4.37
C GLY A 622 -25.10 2.26 -4.41
N THR A 623 -23.80 2.52 -4.51
CA THR A 623 -23.23 3.78 -5.00
C THR A 623 -22.50 3.49 -6.30
N LEU A 624 -22.98 4.03 -7.42
CA LEU A 624 -22.50 3.71 -8.77
C LEU A 624 -22.05 5.00 -9.47
N ARG A 625 -20.95 4.91 -10.22
CA ARG A 625 -20.46 6.04 -11.06
C ARG A 625 -21.07 6.06 -12.45
N GLU A 626 -21.22 4.89 -13.05
CA GLU A 626 -21.55 4.72 -14.47
C GLU A 626 -23.04 4.49 -14.75
N PHE A 627 -23.81 4.17 -13.71
CA PHE A 627 -25.20 3.76 -13.81
C PHE A 627 -26.08 4.59 -12.88
N GLU A 628 -27.36 4.70 -13.23
CA GLU A 628 -28.35 5.27 -12.33
C GLU A 628 -28.47 4.43 -11.05
N LYS A 629 -28.73 5.10 -9.93
CA LYS A 629 -28.90 4.42 -8.64
C LYS A 629 -30.12 3.48 -8.69
N PHE A 630 -29.89 2.19 -8.45
CA PHE A 630 -30.97 1.20 -8.35
C PHE A 630 -31.73 1.30 -7.03
N ALA A 631 -32.96 0.77 -7.02
CA ALA A 631 -33.76 0.65 -5.80
C ALA A 631 -33.17 -0.42 -4.85
N PRO A 632 -33.07 -0.17 -3.53
CA PRO A 632 -32.47 -1.13 -2.60
C PRO A 632 -33.08 -2.52 -2.72
N VAL A 633 -32.22 -3.54 -2.70
CA VAL A 633 -32.62 -4.95 -2.82
C VAL A 633 -32.64 -5.60 -1.44
N ASP A 634 -33.83 -6.00 -1.00
CA ASP A 634 -34.02 -6.71 0.26
C ASP A 634 -33.93 -8.22 0.04
N MET A 635 -33.21 -8.91 0.93
CA MET A 635 -32.95 -10.34 0.81
C MET A 635 -32.84 -11.04 2.17
N TRP A 636 -33.12 -12.34 2.14
CA TRP A 636 -32.91 -13.28 3.22
C TRP A 636 -31.65 -14.09 2.95
N PHE A 637 -30.71 -14.08 3.89
CA PHE A 637 -29.60 -15.03 3.87
C PHE A 637 -30.04 -16.33 4.56
N GLU A 638 -30.10 -17.40 3.78
CA GLU A 638 -30.30 -18.77 4.24
C GLU A 638 -29.09 -19.57 3.79
N TYR A 639 -28.21 -19.93 4.72
CA TYR A 639 -26.96 -20.61 4.39
C TYR A 639 -27.20 -21.77 3.41
N PRO A 640 -26.51 -21.80 2.24
CA PRO A 640 -25.42 -20.91 1.80
C PRO A 640 -25.83 -19.80 0.80
N THR A 641 -27.11 -19.47 0.61
CA THR A 641 -27.63 -18.61 -0.48
C THR A 641 -28.33 -17.33 -0.03
N HIS A 642 -28.33 -16.30 -0.88
CA HIS A 642 -29.11 -15.08 -0.71
C HIS A 642 -30.38 -15.10 -1.56
N ASN A 643 -31.54 -15.02 -0.91
CA ASN A 643 -32.85 -15.08 -1.55
C ASN A 643 -33.55 -13.72 -1.48
N ILE A 644 -33.94 -13.16 -2.63
CA ILE A 644 -34.64 -11.87 -2.70
C ILE A 644 -35.99 -11.96 -1.98
N ASP A 645 -36.36 -10.92 -1.23
CA ASP A 645 -37.67 -10.84 -0.60
C ASP A 645 -38.76 -10.43 -1.60
N GLU A 646 -39.38 -11.43 -2.23
CA GLU A 646 -40.52 -11.23 -3.13
C GLU A 646 -41.80 -10.76 -2.40
N SER A 647 -41.88 -10.99 -1.08
CA SER A 647 -43.06 -10.60 -0.29
C SER A 647 -43.11 -9.11 0.02
N GLY A 648 -41.97 -8.42 -0.06
CA GLY A 648 -41.81 -7.02 0.29
C GLY A 648 -41.95 -6.74 1.79
N ILE A 649 -41.94 -7.77 2.64
CA ILE A 649 -42.03 -7.64 4.10
C ILE A 649 -40.85 -6.88 4.68
N LEU A 650 -39.67 -7.01 4.06
CA LEU A 650 -38.44 -6.35 4.49
C LEU A 650 -38.39 -4.86 4.11
N LYS A 651 -39.20 -4.40 3.15
CA LYS A 651 -39.22 -2.98 2.72
C LYS A 651 -39.53 -2.03 3.87
N GLN A 652 -40.33 -2.48 4.84
CA GLN A 652 -40.74 -1.67 6.00
C GLN A 652 -39.82 -1.87 7.22
N VAL A 653 -38.86 -2.80 7.15
CA VAL A 653 -37.91 -3.05 8.24
C VAL A 653 -36.78 -2.04 8.14
N GLN A 654 -36.53 -1.35 9.25
CA GLN A 654 -35.43 -0.40 9.35
C GLN A 654 -34.11 -1.12 9.66
N PRO A 655 -32.99 -0.64 9.08
CA PRO A 655 -31.66 -1.07 9.48
C PRO A 655 -31.43 -0.92 10.99
N GLU A 656 -30.67 -1.83 11.60
CA GLU A 656 -30.26 -1.72 13.01
C GLU A 656 -29.46 -0.42 13.29
N SER A 657 -28.89 0.10 12.22
CA SER A 657 -28.02 1.26 12.13
C SER A 657 -28.77 2.60 12.30
N GLU A 658 -30.07 2.65 11.98
CA GLU A 658 -30.94 3.83 12.06
C GLU A 658 -31.75 3.92 13.37
N LYS A 659 -31.72 2.88 14.21
CA LYS A 659 -32.41 2.90 15.51
C LYS A 659 -31.71 3.86 16.47
N ALA A 660 -32.47 4.81 17.01
CA ALA A 660 -31.97 5.71 18.04
C ALA A 660 -31.45 4.91 19.26
N PRO A 661 -30.45 5.41 20.02
CA PRO A 661 -29.85 4.69 21.14
C PRO A 661 -30.86 4.16 22.18
N TRP A 662 -32.02 4.81 22.32
CA TRP A 662 -33.12 4.39 23.20
C TRP A 662 -33.97 3.22 22.66
N GLN A 663 -33.97 2.96 21.35
CA GLN A 663 -34.71 1.88 20.69
C GLN A 663 -33.93 0.55 20.69
N LYS A 664 -32.62 0.58 20.96
CA LYS A 664 -31.72 -0.60 20.95
C LYS A 664 -31.80 -1.46 22.22
N LYS A 665 -32.56 -1.07 23.26
CA LYS A 665 -32.68 -1.84 24.51
C LYS A 665 -34.13 -2.27 24.73
N GLY A 666 -34.37 -3.58 24.69
CA GLY A 666 -35.70 -4.18 24.81
C GLY A 666 -36.37 -3.95 26.18
N PRO A 667 -37.69 -4.24 26.32
CA PRO A 667 -38.52 -3.82 27.46
C PRO A 667 -38.17 -4.45 28.81
N LYS A 668 -37.35 -5.52 28.82
CA LYS A 668 -37.01 -6.27 30.04
C LYS A 668 -35.87 -5.66 30.87
N ALA A 669 -35.07 -4.74 30.32
CA ALA A 669 -33.93 -4.14 31.03
C ALA A 669 -34.28 -2.94 31.92
N ASN A 670 -35.57 -2.57 32.05
CA ASN A 670 -35.97 -1.27 32.61
C ASN A 670 -36.27 -1.25 34.12
N LYS A 671 -36.20 -2.40 34.81
CA LYS A 671 -36.41 -2.43 36.28
C LYS A 671 -35.10 -2.50 37.07
N ASP A 672 -34.13 -3.29 36.63
CA ASP A 672 -32.90 -3.53 37.40
C ASP A 672 -31.86 -2.40 37.25
N ASN A 673 -32.06 -1.45 36.32
CA ASN A 673 -31.10 -0.40 36.00
C ASN A 673 -31.43 0.97 36.63
N LYS A 674 -32.51 1.11 37.43
CA LYS A 674 -32.94 2.40 37.99
C LYS A 674 -32.16 2.80 39.25
N GLU A 675 -31.92 1.82 40.13
CA GLU A 675 -31.10 2.00 41.35
C GLU A 675 -29.64 2.25 41.00
N GLU A 676 -29.06 1.44 40.11
CA GLU A 676 -27.67 1.56 39.68
C GLU A 676 -27.37 2.90 38.97
N ARG A 677 -28.29 3.37 38.11
CA ARG A 677 -28.18 4.72 37.50
C ARG A 677 -28.40 5.85 38.49
N LYS A 678 -29.15 5.62 39.56
CA LYS A 678 -29.32 6.60 40.64
C LYS A 678 -28.05 6.68 41.48
N GLN A 679 -27.39 5.56 41.75
CA GLN A 679 -26.12 5.51 42.46
C GLN A 679 -25.02 6.25 41.67
N LEU A 680 -24.80 5.85 40.41
CA LEU A 680 -23.75 6.40 39.56
C LEU A 680 -23.88 7.92 39.33
N ARG A 681 -25.10 8.47 39.27
CA ARG A 681 -25.30 9.91 39.08
C ARG A 681 -25.12 10.74 40.36
N LEU A 682 -25.25 10.11 41.53
CA LEU A 682 -25.00 10.73 42.83
C LEU A 682 -23.49 10.70 43.13
N GLU A 683 -22.82 9.58 42.86
CA GLU A 683 -21.35 9.47 42.93
C GLU A 683 -20.65 10.46 42.00
N ALA A 684 -21.13 10.60 40.75
CA ALA A 684 -20.58 11.60 39.82
C ALA A 684 -20.81 13.05 40.30
N LEU A 685 -21.84 13.31 41.10
CA LEU A 685 -22.08 14.64 41.70
C LEU A 685 -21.10 14.90 42.86
N GLU A 686 -20.80 13.89 43.68
CA GLU A 686 -19.77 13.96 44.73
C GLU A 686 -18.39 14.22 44.12
N GLU A 687 -17.99 13.44 43.13
CA GLU A 687 -16.70 13.61 42.43
C GLU A 687 -16.57 15.01 41.80
N THR A 688 -17.62 15.48 41.13
CA THR A 688 -17.63 16.82 40.54
C THR A 688 -17.58 17.92 41.62
N PHE A 689 -18.19 17.67 42.80
CA PHE A 689 -18.12 18.63 43.90
C PHE A 689 -16.71 18.69 44.48
N ASP A 690 -16.09 17.55 44.74
CA ASP A 690 -14.72 17.44 45.27
C ASP A 690 -13.68 18.10 44.33
N ASP A 691 -13.86 17.94 43.02
CA ASP A 691 -12.96 18.52 42.01
C ASP A 691 -13.09 20.05 41.87
N LEU A 692 -14.26 20.61 42.18
CA LEU A 692 -14.59 22.01 41.90
C LEU A 692 -14.75 22.86 43.17
N VAL A 693 -14.64 22.27 44.36
CA VAL A 693 -14.91 22.96 45.62
C VAL A 693 -13.82 24.00 45.92
N GLU A 694 -14.23 25.27 45.95
CA GLU A 694 -13.44 26.38 46.47
C GLU A 694 -14.25 27.03 47.60
N ASP A 695 -13.64 27.23 48.78
CA ASP A 695 -14.31 27.75 49.99
C ASP A 695 -15.58 26.99 50.43
N GLY A 696 -15.62 25.67 50.18
CA GLY A 696 -16.70 24.78 50.61
C GLY A 696 -17.99 24.90 49.80
N LYS A 697 -17.95 25.54 48.61
CA LYS A 697 -19.12 25.74 47.74
C LYS A 697 -18.75 25.55 46.27
N VAL A 698 -19.72 25.09 45.47
CA VAL A 698 -19.57 24.92 44.01
C VAL A 698 -20.73 25.60 43.27
N ASP A 699 -20.47 26.45 42.28
CA ASP A 699 -21.55 27.07 41.49
C ASP A 699 -22.29 26.00 40.67
N VAL A 700 -23.62 25.97 40.76
CA VAL A 700 -24.46 24.97 40.09
C VAL A 700 -24.30 25.00 38.57
N LYS A 701 -24.00 26.17 37.97
CA LYS A 701 -23.76 26.29 36.53
C LYS A 701 -22.44 25.68 36.13
N ILE A 702 -21.39 25.86 36.92
CA ILE A 702 -20.06 25.30 36.66
C ILE A 702 -20.16 23.77 36.78
N ALA A 703 -20.80 23.25 37.84
CA ALA A 703 -21.06 21.81 37.97
C ALA A 703 -21.89 21.25 36.79
N ALA A 704 -22.88 22.01 36.29
CA ALA A 704 -23.68 21.62 35.14
C ALA A 704 -22.86 21.57 33.84
N GLU A 705 -21.97 22.53 33.61
CA GLU A 705 -21.05 22.54 32.47
C GLU A 705 -20.07 21.37 32.53
N THR A 706 -19.42 21.13 33.69
CA THR A 706 -18.45 20.04 33.89
C THR A 706 -19.08 18.67 33.66
N MET A 707 -20.31 18.45 34.13
CA MET A 707 -21.01 17.16 33.93
C MET A 707 -21.72 17.05 32.57
N GLY A 708 -21.70 18.11 31.74
CA GLY A 708 -22.43 18.17 30.48
C GLY A 708 -23.95 18.03 30.66
N LYS A 709 -24.51 18.59 31.74
CA LYS A 709 -25.94 18.55 32.09
C LYS A 709 -26.55 19.95 32.15
N SER A 710 -27.87 20.04 32.20
CA SER A 710 -28.55 21.30 32.46
C SER A 710 -28.54 21.63 33.96
N ASP A 711 -28.53 22.93 34.31
CA ASP A 711 -28.66 23.42 35.70
C ASP A 711 -29.86 22.77 36.41
N ARG A 712 -30.99 22.63 35.72
CA ARG A 712 -32.19 21.94 36.24
C ARG A 712 -31.93 20.48 36.64
N THR A 713 -31.06 19.79 35.90
CA THR A 713 -30.72 18.38 36.16
C THR A 713 -29.82 18.25 37.39
N ILE A 714 -28.80 19.11 37.51
CA ILE A 714 -27.92 19.14 38.68
C ILE A 714 -28.71 19.48 39.95
N ARG A 715 -29.62 20.46 39.88
CA ARG A 715 -30.54 20.77 40.99
C ARG A 715 -31.39 19.56 41.41
N SER A 716 -31.78 18.72 40.45
CA SER A 716 -32.51 17.48 40.76
C SER A 716 -31.63 16.45 41.45
N TYR A 717 -30.34 16.36 41.08
CA TYR A 717 -29.41 15.41 41.69
C TYR A 717 -29.08 15.82 43.12
N VAL A 718 -28.77 17.10 43.36
CA VAL A 718 -28.52 17.65 44.71
C VAL A 718 -29.73 17.43 45.63
N LYS A 719 -30.95 17.59 45.10
CA LYS A 719 -32.18 17.36 45.87
C LYS A 719 -32.40 15.88 46.24
N GLU A 720 -31.87 14.96 45.43
CA GLU A 720 -31.92 13.52 45.69
C GLU A 720 -30.71 13.03 46.50
N HIS A 721 -29.69 13.86 46.68
CA HIS A 721 -28.48 13.57 47.47
C HIS A 721 -28.72 13.83 48.96
N GLU A 722 -28.17 12.96 49.82
CA GLU A 722 -28.37 13.07 51.26
C GLU A 722 -27.47 14.14 51.89
N ASN A 723 -26.29 14.38 51.33
CA ASN A 723 -25.24 15.23 51.91
C ASN A 723 -25.14 16.64 51.31
N PHE A 724 -25.87 16.96 50.24
CA PHE A 724 -25.76 18.26 49.57
C PHE A 724 -27.06 19.06 49.60
N GLU A 725 -26.93 20.38 49.62
CA GLU A 725 -28.03 21.32 49.43
C GLU A 725 -27.62 22.49 48.53
N ILE A 726 -28.61 23.30 48.13
CA ILE A 726 -28.37 24.48 47.28
C ILE A 726 -28.70 25.73 48.07
N VAL A 727 -27.70 26.58 48.27
CA VAL A 727 -27.80 27.87 48.95
C VAL A 727 -27.31 28.95 48.00
N ASP A 728 -28.16 29.94 47.70
CA ASP A 728 -27.86 31.10 46.84
C ASP A 728 -27.23 30.78 45.47
N GLY A 729 -27.58 29.62 44.88
CA GLY A 729 -27.09 29.19 43.58
C GLY A 729 -25.82 28.35 43.62
N PHE A 730 -25.32 28.02 44.80
CA PHE A 730 -24.18 27.15 45.03
C PHE A 730 -24.62 25.84 45.66
N ILE A 731 -24.00 24.74 45.24
CA ILE A 731 -24.02 23.45 45.92
C ILE A 731 -23.14 23.59 47.16
N VAL A 732 -23.62 23.16 48.31
CA VAL A 732 -22.88 23.12 49.58
C VAL A 732 -23.15 21.80 50.30
N GLU A 733 -22.18 21.34 51.08
CA GLU A 733 -22.37 20.19 51.97
C GLU A 733 -23.27 20.59 53.15
N ARG A 734 -24.17 19.69 53.57
CA ARG A 734 -25.17 19.92 54.62
C ARG A 734 -24.60 19.93 56.04
#